data_AF-A0A834TE42-F1
#
_entry.id   AF-A0A834TE42-F1
#
_cell.length_a   1.000
_cell.length_b   1.000
_cell.length_c   1.000
_cell.angle_alpha   90.00
_cell.angle_beta   90.00
_cell.angle_gamma   90.00
#
_symmetry.space_group_name_H-M   'P 1'
#
loop_
_entity.id
_entity.type
_entity.pdbx_description
1 polymer ?
#
loop_
_entity_poly.entity_id
_entity_poly.type
_entity_poly.pdbx_seq_one_letter_code
_entity_poly.pdbx_strand_id
1 'polypeptide(L)'
;MPNIFLLLCFLLVVDSGFVFGKQEIGIFELKKGDISLKVTNWGASLVSLVLPDKHGKLGDVVLGYDSVKDYTNDTTYFGATVGRVANRIGGAQFILNGIHYKIVANEGNNTLHGGLRGFSKVAWEVKKYKKEAQNPTIVFAYRSFDGEEGFPGDLVVSVRYTLLGKNQLSIIMKAKALNKPTPVNLANHAYWNLGNHNNGNILSEVVQIFASNYTPVNSHLIPTGQIASVRGTPYDFLTPQRVGARINQMPQTRGYDINYVLDDDEKGKKMKKVAIVEDGRSGRVMEVFTNAPGMQFYTGNFIKDEKGKALNEFQSVMALSNFKYVVGIGSAWYTLLVIFFTHFANAALSKSSSSASLELQAEARALVESGWWSEAYTKRTTSRCEWPGIQCDRSGSITHIALPSEFQVGDKFGRLNLSSLPNLLLLNLSRHALSGDVPFGLGTLSKLQHLDLSYNYIDQPILHYIPNLTNLETLNLATNFLFDSIPSDVGHLTKLTSILLDSNSITGPIPPELGKLNKLVTLSLTDNKLVDSIPAEIGLLTSLKFLSLGMNHLWGSIPSQIGNLNTLVTLDLNTNNLTGEIPLALSHLSNLTQLNLAENQLSGALPQQLSQLTKLESLNISHNLISAQIPPDIGKLSSLLVLDLSRNNLSGDIPTQISSCSKLKTLVLSHNHISGTIPSQICGLVSLALIDLSYNSIGGEIPYQLGNVKISRVLDLSYNDLTGKIPNSLILLRRINLSCNSLDHHIPLGFRNSFPSDAFIIDKYFCSPQMPQQLPTHSRTNNGVPINWKIFLPLTASLAILCFGYVFLCWWRKCRGSKCEGKVVKNGDLFSIWNYDGKIAYTDIIEATEGFDIRYCIGSGGCGRVYKAQLPSGRVVALKKLHNLEASESTLCGIFKNEVRTLAKIRHRNIVRLYGFCLHQKCMFLVLEYKERGSLYHVLRNDIEAAELNWGIRVNIVRGIAHALSYLHHDYTSAIIHRDITSKNVLLNSEMEASLSDFGISRLINHGSSHRTSLAGTYGYLAPELAYTRVVTEKCDVYSFGVVVVEIMMGRHPGEVLSSLWSTSASAQQLLLKDILDPRLIPTMNQHDVHILGVVATLAFACLRPKPRCRPTMKNVSQKLNFAINKPPLLSLSFQDISIQHLLNQQLYLVDRSDD
;
A
#
# COMPACT_ATOMS: atom_id res chain seq x y z
N MET A 1 20.39 -56.73 23.65
CA MET A 1 20.65 -55.28 23.48
C MET A 1 19.37 -54.65 22.96
N PRO A 2 18.85 -53.55 23.53
CA PRO A 2 17.58 -53.01 23.07
C PRO A 2 17.81 -52.25 21.76
N ASN A 3 17.29 -52.80 20.66
CA ASN A 3 17.28 -52.14 19.36
C ASN A 3 16.51 -50.81 19.47
N ILE A 4 17.07 -49.72 18.92
CA ILE A 4 16.43 -48.40 18.93
C ILE A 4 15.46 -48.34 17.75
N PHE A 5 14.18 -48.62 18.04
CA PHE A 5 13.11 -48.58 17.06
C PHE A 5 12.55 -47.17 16.91
N LEU A 6 12.61 -46.60 15.71
CA LEU A 6 11.91 -45.39 15.31
C LEU A 6 10.63 -45.78 14.54
N LEU A 7 9.46 -45.48 15.09
CA LEU A 7 8.16 -45.82 14.50
C LEU A 7 7.52 -44.57 13.85
N LEU A 8 7.24 -44.59 12.54
CA LEU A 8 6.58 -43.48 11.82
C LEU A 8 5.12 -43.82 11.48
N CYS A 9 4.14 -42.98 11.87
CA CYS A 9 2.71 -43.22 11.60
C CYS A 9 1.99 -42.11 10.81
N PHE A 10 1.42 -42.46 9.64
CA PHE A 10 0.61 -41.56 8.78
C PHE A 10 -0.91 -41.87 8.84
N LEU A 11 -1.75 -40.90 9.22
CA LEU A 11 -3.22 -41.04 9.22
C LEU A 11 -3.88 -39.99 8.32
N LEU A 12 -4.89 -40.40 7.53
CA LEU A 12 -5.78 -39.54 6.73
C LEU A 12 -7.21 -39.71 7.26
N VAL A 13 -7.81 -38.65 7.82
CA VAL A 13 -9.21 -38.69 8.34
C VAL A 13 -9.92 -37.37 8.03
N VAL A 14 -11.14 -37.42 7.51
CA VAL A 14 -11.97 -36.27 7.11
C VAL A 14 -12.80 -35.79 8.30
N ASP A 15 -12.61 -34.55 8.76
CA ASP A 15 -13.61 -33.83 9.59
C ASP A 15 -13.36 -32.30 9.65
N SER A 16 -14.31 -31.58 10.23
CA SER A 16 -14.79 -30.21 9.98
C SER A 16 -14.11 -29.04 10.74
N GLY A 17 -14.06 -27.88 10.07
CA GLY A 17 -13.91 -26.53 10.64
C GLY A 17 -12.48 -25.99 10.82
N PHE A 18 -12.08 -25.01 9.98
CA PHE A 18 -10.85 -24.22 10.18
C PHE A 18 -11.11 -22.73 9.86
N VAL A 19 -10.64 -21.82 10.72
CA VAL A 19 -10.73 -20.34 10.56
C VAL A 19 -9.31 -19.78 10.47
N PHE A 20 -8.97 -18.98 9.45
CA PHE A 20 -7.57 -18.59 9.14
C PHE A 20 -7.21 -17.13 9.50
N GLY A 21 -5.99 -16.89 10.00
CA GLY A 21 -5.46 -15.56 10.36
C GLY A 21 -3.96 -15.38 10.00
N LYS A 22 -3.49 -14.13 9.85
CA LYS A 22 -2.09 -13.80 9.49
C LYS A 22 -1.14 -14.10 10.65
N GLN A 23 -0.10 -14.92 10.40
CA GLN A 23 0.86 -15.39 11.42
C GLN A 23 2.31 -15.28 10.91
N GLU A 24 3.25 -15.05 11.82
CA GLU A 24 4.69 -14.91 11.55
C GLU A 24 5.34 -16.29 11.23
N ILE A 25 6.35 -16.33 10.35
CA ILE A 25 7.05 -17.57 9.96
C ILE A 25 8.14 -17.90 10.99
N GLY A 26 8.15 -19.12 11.51
CA GLY A 26 9.07 -19.56 12.56
C GLY A 26 9.42 -21.05 12.53
N ILE A 27 10.37 -21.44 13.37
CA ILE A 27 10.70 -22.84 13.69
C ILE A 27 10.14 -23.18 15.07
N PHE A 28 9.46 -24.31 15.16
CA PHE A 28 8.78 -24.83 16.34
C PHE A 28 9.44 -26.14 16.77
N GLU A 29 9.59 -26.34 18.08
CA GLU A 29 10.30 -27.50 18.64
C GLU A 29 9.38 -28.32 19.55
N LEU A 30 9.28 -29.63 19.28
CA LEU A 30 8.65 -30.61 20.14
C LEU A 30 9.73 -31.49 20.78
N LYS A 31 9.69 -31.64 22.11
CA LYS A 31 10.62 -32.52 22.84
C LYS A 31 9.87 -33.57 23.63
N LYS A 32 10.35 -34.80 23.60
CA LYS A 32 9.85 -35.89 24.45
C LYS A 32 10.98 -36.86 24.77
N GLY A 33 11.43 -36.87 26.03
CA GLY A 33 12.63 -37.61 26.42
C GLY A 33 13.86 -37.12 25.64
N ASP A 34 14.63 -38.05 25.09
CA ASP A 34 15.85 -37.77 24.31
C ASP A 34 15.57 -37.43 22.85
N ILE A 35 14.29 -37.35 22.44
CA ILE A 35 13.90 -36.97 21.08
C ILE A 35 13.53 -35.50 21.01
N SER A 36 14.13 -34.79 20.05
CA SER A 36 13.75 -33.44 19.67
C SER A 36 13.37 -33.38 18.19
N LEU A 37 12.20 -32.82 17.89
CA LEU A 37 11.69 -32.58 16.56
C LEU A 37 11.59 -31.07 16.33
N LYS A 38 12.17 -30.56 15.25
CA LYS A 38 11.93 -29.19 14.79
C LYS A 38 11.15 -29.19 13.49
N VAL A 39 10.16 -28.31 13.39
CA VAL A 39 9.33 -28.10 12.19
C VAL A 39 9.15 -26.61 11.94
N THR A 40 8.99 -26.18 10.69
CA THR A 40 8.65 -24.79 10.36
C THR A 40 7.27 -24.70 9.74
N ASN A 41 6.59 -23.56 9.94
CA ASN A 41 5.33 -23.29 9.26
C ASN A 41 5.52 -22.85 7.80
N TRP A 42 6.74 -22.66 7.31
CA TRP A 42 7.00 -22.58 5.87
C TRP A 42 6.96 -23.98 5.24
N GLY A 43 6.01 -24.23 4.34
CA GLY A 43 5.82 -25.54 3.72
C GLY A 43 5.38 -26.66 4.68
N ALA A 44 5.01 -26.32 5.92
CA ALA A 44 4.83 -27.28 7.02
C ALA A 44 6.00 -28.28 7.12
N SER A 45 7.23 -27.77 6.98
CA SER A 45 8.43 -28.59 6.71
C SER A 45 9.06 -29.19 7.97
N LEU A 46 9.50 -30.43 7.88
CA LEU A 46 10.29 -31.12 8.89
C LEU A 46 11.75 -30.67 8.81
N VAL A 47 12.23 -30.01 9.86
CA VAL A 47 13.54 -29.33 9.88
C VAL A 47 14.65 -30.20 10.47
N SER A 48 14.32 -30.97 11.50
CA SER A 48 15.30 -31.74 12.28
C SER A 48 14.59 -32.82 13.09
N LEU A 49 15.21 -33.98 13.20
CA LEU A 49 14.84 -35.02 14.15
C LEU A 49 16.10 -35.56 14.84
N VAL A 50 16.27 -35.20 16.10
CA VAL A 50 17.40 -35.62 16.93
C VAL A 50 16.98 -36.79 17.80
N LEU A 51 17.75 -37.89 17.77
CA LEU A 51 17.53 -39.08 18.59
C LEU A 51 18.85 -39.81 18.93
N PRO A 52 18.90 -40.65 19.99
CA PRO A 52 20.11 -41.39 20.36
C PRO A 52 20.46 -42.51 19.37
N ASP A 53 21.74 -42.87 19.31
CA ASP A 53 22.25 -44.10 18.68
C ASP A 53 22.38 -45.24 19.71
N LYS A 54 22.85 -46.43 19.29
CA LYS A 54 23.00 -47.61 20.17
C LYS A 54 23.92 -47.39 21.39
N HIS A 55 24.71 -46.32 21.40
CA HIS A 55 25.59 -45.91 22.49
C HIS A 55 25.04 -44.70 23.29
N GLY A 56 23.84 -44.21 22.96
CA GLY A 56 23.21 -43.05 23.60
C GLY A 56 23.61 -41.70 23.01
N LYS A 57 24.41 -41.65 21.94
CA LYS A 57 24.83 -40.39 21.32
C LYS A 57 23.72 -39.80 20.45
N LEU A 58 23.32 -38.56 20.76
CA LEU A 58 22.31 -37.83 20.00
C LEU A 58 22.84 -37.42 18.61
N GLY A 59 22.02 -37.56 17.58
CA GLY A 59 22.31 -37.06 16.24
C GLY A 59 21.04 -36.73 15.46
N ASP A 60 21.14 -35.72 14.59
CA ASP A 60 20.07 -35.32 13.67
C ASP A 60 20.08 -36.21 12.44
N VAL A 61 18.97 -36.91 12.20
CA VAL A 61 18.80 -37.86 11.09
C VAL A 61 18.03 -37.29 9.91
N VAL A 62 17.57 -36.04 9.98
CA VAL A 62 16.85 -35.37 8.90
C VAL A 62 17.73 -34.31 8.27
N LEU A 63 17.77 -34.27 6.93
CA LEU A 63 18.37 -33.15 6.21
C LEU A 63 17.40 -31.98 6.10
N GLY A 64 17.91 -30.78 6.35
CA GLY A 64 17.17 -29.53 6.29
C GLY A 64 18.07 -28.34 6.58
N TYR A 65 17.48 -27.15 6.74
CA TYR A 65 18.18 -25.92 7.14
C TYR A 65 17.98 -25.57 8.60
N ASP A 66 18.95 -24.88 9.19
CA ASP A 66 18.81 -24.38 10.57
C ASP A 66 18.03 -23.06 10.66
N SER A 67 17.84 -22.34 9.54
CA SER A 67 17.15 -21.06 9.51
C SER A 67 15.92 -21.05 8.60
N VAL A 68 14.89 -20.29 8.99
CA VAL A 68 13.69 -20.03 8.17
C VAL A 68 14.07 -19.33 6.86
N LYS A 69 15.05 -18.42 6.91
CA LYS A 69 15.48 -17.62 5.75
C LYS A 69 15.99 -18.52 4.62
N ASP A 70 16.69 -19.59 4.97
CA ASP A 70 17.18 -20.54 3.98
C ASP A 70 16.02 -21.29 3.34
N TYR A 71 15.07 -21.81 4.13
CA TYR A 71 13.83 -22.41 3.60
C TYR A 71 13.01 -21.48 2.70
N THR A 72 12.97 -20.17 2.99
CA THR A 72 12.24 -19.19 2.15
C THR A 72 12.96 -18.82 0.86
N ASN A 73 14.29 -18.97 0.82
CA ASN A 73 15.11 -18.68 -0.35
C ASN A 73 15.46 -19.92 -1.17
N ASP A 74 15.11 -21.10 -0.65
CA ASP A 74 15.51 -22.39 -1.20
C ASP A 74 14.68 -22.80 -2.43
N THR A 75 15.36 -23.43 -3.40
CA THR A 75 14.76 -24.08 -4.55
C THR A 75 14.47 -25.56 -4.32
N THR A 76 15.09 -26.17 -3.31
CA THR A 76 14.86 -27.57 -2.93
C THR A 76 13.64 -27.76 -2.03
N TYR A 77 13.35 -29.02 -1.66
CA TYR A 77 12.10 -29.43 -1.00
C TYR A 77 12.35 -30.14 0.33
N PHE A 78 13.44 -29.83 1.03
CA PHE A 78 13.84 -30.54 2.26
C PHE A 78 12.74 -30.56 3.32
N GLY A 79 12.27 -31.75 3.70
CA GLY A 79 11.29 -31.91 4.79
C GLY A 79 9.89 -31.37 4.50
N ALA A 80 9.68 -30.74 3.35
CA ALA A 80 8.48 -29.98 3.05
C ALA A 80 7.27 -30.88 2.82
N THR A 81 6.08 -30.32 3.07
CA THR A 81 4.84 -30.93 2.60
C THR A 81 4.62 -30.52 1.15
N VAL A 82 4.78 -31.47 0.23
CA VAL A 82 4.47 -31.27 -1.19
C VAL A 82 3.00 -31.61 -1.45
N GLY A 83 2.33 -30.87 -2.33
CA GLY A 83 0.88 -31.03 -2.49
C GLY A 83 0.27 -30.52 -3.78
N ARG A 84 -1.07 -30.63 -3.83
CA ARG A 84 -1.91 -30.92 -5.03
C ARG A 84 -1.45 -32.16 -5.79
N VAL A 85 -0.21 -32.19 -6.27
CA VAL A 85 0.46 -33.43 -6.70
C VAL A 85 1.89 -33.50 -6.20
N ALA A 86 2.24 -34.59 -5.53
CA ALA A 86 3.60 -34.84 -5.07
C ALA A 86 4.55 -35.29 -6.20
N ASN A 87 4.06 -35.84 -7.30
CA ASN A 87 4.85 -36.33 -8.44
C ASN A 87 4.68 -35.47 -9.70
N ARG A 88 5.41 -35.82 -10.77
CA ARG A 88 5.36 -35.12 -12.05
C ARG A 88 4.05 -35.35 -12.80
N ILE A 89 3.47 -34.28 -13.35
CA ILE A 89 2.40 -34.34 -14.36
C ILE A 89 2.99 -33.97 -15.72
N GLY A 90 2.94 -34.93 -16.65
CA GLY A 90 3.44 -34.77 -18.01
C GLY A 90 2.73 -33.65 -18.78
N GLY A 91 3.50 -32.77 -19.43
CA GLY A 91 2.95 -31.68 -20.25
C GLY A 91 2.20 -30.61 -19.46
N ALA A 92 2.33 -30.62 -18.13
CA ALA A 92 1.62 -29.74 -17.21
C ALA A 92 0.12 -29.67 -17.53
N GLN A 93 -0.47 -30.84 -17.77
CA GLN A 93 -1.89 -30.97 -18.08
C GLN A 93 -2.43 -32.30 -17.62
N PHE A 94 -3.70 -32.33 -17.25
CA PHE A 94 -4.41 -33.58 -16.95
C PHE A 94 -5.89 -33.44 -17.31
N ILE A 95 -6.56 -34.59 -17.40
CA ILE A 95 -8.00 -34.65 -17.62
C ILE A 95 -8.65 -35.12 -16.32
N LEU A 96 -9.64 -34.37 -15.85
CA LEU A 96 -10.46 -34.76 -14.71
C LEU A 96 -11.93 -34.60 -15.10
N ASN A 97 -12.69 -35.69 -15.01
CA ASN A 97 -14.10 -35.76 -15.43
C ASN A 97 -14.33 -35.26 -16.87
N GLY A 98 -13.42 -35.58 -17.79
CA GLY A 98 -13.51 -35.16 -19.20
C GLY A 98 -13.12 -33.72 -19.47
N ILE A 99 -12.77 -32.94 -18.44
CA ILE A 99 -12.30 -31.56 -18.60
C ILE A 99 -10.78 -31.54 -18.62
N HIS A 100 -10.21 -30.87 -19.63
CA HIS A 100 -8.78 -30.66 -19.75
C HIS A 100 -8.36 -29.48 -18.85
N TYR A 101 -7.43 -29.75 -17.94
CA TYR A 101 -6.81 -28.75 -17.10
C TYR A 101 -5.37 -28.57 -17.53
N LYS A 102 -4.99 -27.34 -17.81
CA LYS A 102 -3.59 -26.93 -17.98
C LYS A 102 -3.13 -26.28 -16.68
N ILE A 103 -2.03 -26.79 -16.13
CA ILE A 103 -1.43 -26.35 -14.88
C ILE A 103 -0.08 -25.71 -15.13
N VAL A 104 0.48 -25.06 -14.11
CA VAL A 104 1.76 -24.37 -14.23
C VAL A 104 2.90 -25.38 -14.37
N ALA A 105 3.73 -25.25 -15.40
CA ALA A 105 4.95 -26.03 -15.54
C ALA A 105 6.09 -25.41 -14.72
N ASN A 106 6.83 -26.24 -13.98
CA ASN A 106 8.00 -25.81 -13.19
C ASN A 106 9.21 -26.74 -13.33
N GLU A 107 9.08 -27.83 -14.10
CA GLU A 107 10.19 -28.70 -14.49
C GLU A 107 10.08 -28.98 -16.00
N GLY A 108 10.75 -28.14 -16.80
CA GLY A 108 10.59 -28.18 -18.25
C GLY A 108 9.12 -28.00 -18.66
N ASN A 109 8.57 -28.96 -19.40
CA ASN A 109 7.16 -28.96 -19.81
C ASN A 109 6.22 -29.61 -18.78
N ASN A 110 6.73 -30.04 -17.63
CA ASN A 110 5.97 -30.78 -16.64
C ASN A 110 5.70 -29.93 -15.39
N THR A 111 4.64 -30.27 -14.66
CA THR A 111 4.51 -29.82 -13.25
C THR A 111 5.20 -30.84 -12.36
N LEU A 112 5.84 -30.39 -11.30
CA LEU A 112 6.42 -31.18 -10.20
C LEU A 112 6.03 -30.53 -8.87
N HIS A 113 5.66 -31.34 -7.88
CA HIS A 113 5.32 -30.88 -6.52
C HIS A 113 4.22 -29.80 -6.44
N GLY A 114 3.34 -29.77 -7.43
CA GLY A 114 2.18 -28.87 -7.45
C GLY A 114 2.43 -27.46 -7.97
N GLY A 115 3.57 -27.19 -8.62
CA GLY A 115 3.82 -25.94 -9.34
C GLY A 115 4.89 -25.02 -8.74
N LEU A 116 4.99 -23.78 -9.24
CA LEU A 116 6.04 -22.82 -8.88
C LEU A 116 5.92 -22.35 -7.43
N ARG A 117 4.69 -22.10 -6.95
CA ARG A 117 4.35 -21.78 -5.56
C ARG A 117 3.54 -22.91 -4.90
N GLY A 118 3.92 -24.16 -5.17
CA GLY A 118 3.33 -25.34 -4.53
C GLY A 118 3.43 -25.29 -2.99
N PHE A 119 2.78 -26.26 -2.32
CA PHE A 119 2.55 -26.22 -0.88
C PHE A 119 3.81 -26.12 0.00
N SER A 120 4.99 -26.46 -0.53
CA SER A 120 6.28 -26.31 0.13
C SER A 120 6.79 -24.86 0.19
N LYS A 121 6.25 -23.96 -0.63
CA LYS A 121 6.74 -22.57 -0.85
C LYS A 121 5.74 -21.52 -0.38
N VAL A 122 4.90 -21.88 0.59
CA VAL A 122 3.88 -21.02 1.19
C VAL A 122 3.91 -21.13 2.71
N ALA A 123 3.45 -20.08 3.39
CA ALA A 123 3.29 -20.09 4.84
C ALA A 123 1.99 -20.80 5.22
N TRP A 124 2.11 -21.79 6.09
CA TRP A 124 1.00 -22.50 6.70
C TRP A 124 0.66 -21.86 8.05
N GLU A 125 -0.61 -21.93 8.44
CA GLU A 125 -1.05 -21.42 9.73
C GLU A 125 -0.89 -22.48 10.83
N VAL A 126 -0.41 -22.08 12.00
CA VAL A 126 -0.32 -22.92 13.18
C VAL A 126 -1.67 -22.96 13.92
N LYS A 127 -2.47 -23.99 13.64
CA LYS A 127 -3.79 -24.21 14.27
C LYS A 127 -3.70 -24.67 15.72
N LYS A 128 -2.62 -25.37 16.07
CA LYS A 128 -2.44 -25.93 17.42
C LYS A 128 -0.97 -26.15 17.67
N TYR A 129 -0.49 -25.74 18.85
CA TYR A 129 0.86 -26.05 19.31
C TYR A 129 0.83 -26.38 20.80
N LYS A 130 1.15 -27.63 21.14
CA LYS A 130 1.20 -28.15 22.51
C LYS A 130 2.61 -28.70 22.77
N LYS A 131 3.47 -27.88 23.36
CA LYS A 131 4.87 -28.22 23.66
C LYS A 131 5.00 -29.15 24.86
N GLU A 132 4.25 -28.88 25.92
CA GLU A 132 4.32 -29.60 27.21
C GLU A 132 3.08 -30.47 27.39
N ALA A 133 2.99 -31.54 26.61
CA ALA A 133 1.91 -32.53 26.71
C ALA A 133 2.50 -33.94 26.77
N GLN A 134 1.72 -34.90 27.27
CA GLN A 134 2.10 -36.32 27.24
C GLN A 134 2.49 -36.78 25.80
N ASN A 135 1.84 -36.20 24.79
CA ASN A 135 2.19 -36.33 23.39
C ASN A 135 2.31 -34.92 22.76
N PRO A 136 3.50 -34.31 22.77
CA PRO A 136 3.73 -32.99 22.18
C PRO A 136 3.28 -32.98 20.73
N THR A 137 2.57 -31.93 20.33
CA THR A 137 1.87 -31.89 19.03
C THR A 137 1.83 -30.49 18.45
N ILE A 138 2.01 -30.40 17.14
CA ILE A 138 1.75 -29.17 16.35
C ILE A 138 0.90 -29.50 15.13
N VAL A 139 -0.01 -28.60 14.77
CA VAL A 139 -0.91 -28.73 13.61
C VAL A 139 -0.77 -27.49 12.75
N PHE A 140 -0.39 -27.70 11.49
CA PHE A 140 -0.40 -26.70 10.43
C PHE A 140 -1.62 -26.89 9.54
N ALA A 141 -2.16 -25.81 9.00
CA ALA A 141 -3.18 -25.86 7.95
C ALA A 141 -2.93 -24.80 6.87
N TYR A 142 -3.30 -25.15 5.64
CA TYR A 142 -3.22 -24.28 4.48
C TYR A 142 -4.47 -24.47 3.62
N ARG A 143 -4.96 -23.39 3.03
CA ARG A 143 -6.08 -23.41 2.08
C ARG A 143 -5.52 -23.05 0.72
N SER A 144 -5.62 -23.99 -0.21
CA SER A 144 -5.33 -23.78 -1.62
C SER A 144 -6.63 -23.44 -2.35
N PHE A 145 -6.67 -22.32 -3.06
CA PHE A 145 -7.89 -21.85 -3.72
C PHE A 145 -8.06 -22.47 -5.11
N ASP A 146 -9.29 -22.54 -5.61
CA ASP A 146 -9.59 -22.91 -7.00
C ASP A 146 -8.77 -22.06 -7.99
N GLY A 147 -8.06 -22.71 -8.91
CA GLY A 147 -7.17 -22.07 -9.89
C GLY A 147 -5.72 -21.87 -9.41
N GLU A 148 -5.39 -22.14 -8.14
CA GLU A 148 -4.02 -22.03 -7.64
C GLU A 148 -3.10 -23.02 -8.37
N GLU A 149 -2.02 -22.50 -8.98
CA GLU A 149 -1.12 -23.23 -9.89
C GLU A 149 -1.85 -23.93 -11.07
N GLY A 150 -3.05 -23.43 -11.42
CA GLY A 150 -3.92 -23.93 -12.49
C GLY A 150 -4.79 -25.12 -12.08
N PHE A 151 -4.72 -25.58 -10.83
CA PHE A 151 -5.51 -26.73 -10.39
C PHE A 151 -6.95 -26.35 -10.01
N PRO A 152 -7.95 -27.18 -10.36
CA PRO A 152 -9.34 -26.93 -10.01
C PRO A 152 -9.62 -27.21 -8.54
N GLY A 153 -10.66 -26.59 -8.00
CA GLY A 153 -11.24 -26.81 -6.69
C GLY A 153 -10.45 -26.22 -5.52
N ASP A 154 -11.18 -25.63 -4.58
CA ASP A 154 -10.69 -25.26 -3.26
C ASP A 154 -10.32 -26.52 -2.49
N LEU A 155 -9.15 -26.49 -1.86
CA LEU A 155 -8.60 -27.59 -1.11
C LEU A 155 -8.06 -27.08 0.23
N VAL A 156 -8.64 -27.55 1.33
CA VAL A 156 -8.05 -27.35 2.66
C VAL A 156 -7.17 -28.52 2.99
N VAL A 157 -5.92 -28.24 3.32
CA VAL A 157 -4.93 -29.21 3.77
C VAL A 157 -4.46 -28.92 5.18
N SER A 158 -4.14 -29.98 5.93
CA SER A 158 -3.53 -29.85 7.25
C SER A 158 -2.49 -30.93 7.48
N VAL A 159 -1.47 -30.60 8.25
CA VAL A 159 -0.39 -31.50 8.64
C VAL A 159 -0.24 -31.42 10.15
N ARG A 160 -0.28 -32.57 10.82
CA ARG A 160 -0.05 -32.66 12.26
C ARG A 160 1.19 -33.49 12.53
N TYR A 161 2.13 -32.91 13.26
CA TYR A 161 3.29 -33.62 13.80
C TYR A 161 3.06 -33.89 15.30
N THR A 162 3.24 -35.14 15.71
CA THR A 162 3.11 -35.56 17.12
C THR A 162 4.22 -36.51 17.50
N LEU A 163 4.87 -36.28 18.66
CA LEU A 163 5.79 -37.24 19.27
C LEU A 163 5.00 -38.20 20.19
N LEU A 164 4.88 -39.45 19.77
CA LEU A 164 4.23 -40.56 20.49
C LEU A 164 5.30 -41.41 21.18
N GLY A 165 4.98 -42.03 22.32
CA GLY A 165 5.92 -42.92 23.03
C GLY A 165 7.32 -42.33 23.31
N LYS A 166 8.35 -43.18 23.47
CA LYS A 166 9.76 -42.73 23.56
C LYS A 166 10.37 -42.44 22.17
N ASN A 167 10.03 -43.23 21.14
CA ASN A 167 10.68 -43.19 19.82
C ASN A 167 9.70 -43.24 18.62
N GLN A 168 8.57 -42.54 18.69
CA GLN A 168 7.58 -42.57 17.60
C GLN A 168 7.21 -41.16 17.14
N LEU A 169 7.29 -40.92 15.83
CA LEU A 169 6.84 -39.68 15.18
C LEU A 169 5.59 -39.98 14.36
N SER A 170 4.49 -39.28 14.64
CA SER A 170 3.29 -39.35 13.81
C SER A 170 3.16 -38.09 12.96
N ILE A 171 2.95 -38.28 11.66
CA ILE A 171 2.73 -37.22 10.67
C ILE A 171 1.36 -37.47 10.01
N ILE A 172 0.35 -36.72 10.42
CA ILE A 172 -1.03 -36.89 9.94
C ILE A 172 -1.30 -35.79 8.91
N MET A 173 -1.36 -36.17 7.64
CA MET A 173 -1.72 -35.27 6.54
C MET A 173 -3.19 -35.45 6.20
N LYS A 174 -3.92 -34.35 6.00
CA LYS A 174 -5.33 -34.37 5.63
C LYS A 174 -5.58 -33.39 4.51
N ALA A 175 -6.48 -33.77 3.61
CA ALA A 175 -6.94 -32.94 2.51
C ALA A 175 -8.46 -33.06 2.38
N LYS A 176 -9.12 -31.94 2.17
CA LYS A 176 -10.56 -31.87 1.94
C LYS A 176 -10.84 -30.91 0.80
N ALA A 177 -11.28 -31.46 -0.33
CA ALA A 177 -11.85 -30.68 -1.41
C ALA A 177 -13.16 -30.05 -0.90
N LEU A 178 -13.33 -28.75 -1.10
CA LEU A 178 -14.48 -28.02 -0.57
C LEU A 178 -15.62 -27.88 -1.56
N ASN A 179 -15.31 -27.72 -2.85
CA ASN A 179 -16.29 -27.27 -3.84
C ASN A 179 -16.26 -28.00 -5.19
N LYS A 180 -15.13 -28.57 -5.61
CA LYS A 180 -15.00 -29.28 -6.89
C LYS A 180 -14.08 -30.51 -6.75
N PRO A 181 -14.25 -31.53 -7.60
CA PRO A 181 -13.24 -32.56 -7.75
C PRO A 181 -11.88 -31.93 -8.07
N THR A 182 -10.85 -32.35 -7.35
CA THR A 182 -9.50 -31.84 -7.50
C THR A 182 -8.50 -32.97 -7.33
N PRO A 183 -7.41 -33.03 -8.12
CA PRO A 183 -6.37 -34.01 -7.85
C PRO A 183 -5.66 -33.65 -6.54
N VAL A 184 -5.53 -34.65 -5.68
CA VAL A 184 -4.81 -34.51 -4.41
C VAL A 184 -3.89 -35.69 -4.22
N ASN A 185 -2.61 -35.39 -4.08
CA ASN A 185 -1.58 -36.34 -3.73
C ASN A 185 -0.57 -35.62 -2.83
N LEU A 186 -0.74 -35.74 -1.52
CA LEU A 186 0.10 -35.09 -0.52
C LEU A 186 1.21 -36.04 -0.08
N ALA A 187 2.43 -35.51 0.05
CA ALA A 187 3.53 -36.25 0.64
C ALA A 187 4.38 -35.36 1.54
N ASN A 188 4.98 -35.97 2.56
CA ASN A 188 6.08 -35.37 3.29
C ASN A 188 7.39 -35.74 2.57
N HIS A 189 8.18 -34.74 2.20
CA HIS A 189 9.39 -34.88 1.41
C HIS A 189 10.67 -34.80 2.28
N ALA A 190 10.64 -35.47 3.44
CA ALA A 190 11.80 -35.55 4.33
C ALA A 190 12.86 -36.51 3.82
N TYR A 191 14.11 -36.10 3.99
CA TYR A 191 15.29 -36.84 3.58
C TYR A 191 16.02 -37.35 4.82
N TRP A 192 16.21 -38.66 4.88
CA TRP A 192 16.71 -39.37 6.06
C TRP A 192 18.13 -39.89 5.84
N ASN A 193 18.97 -39.71 6.87
CA ASN A 193 20.27 -40.37 7.05
C ASN A 193 20.34 -40.87 8.50
N LEU A 194 20.10 -42.17 8.71
CA LEU A 194 20.04 -42.75 10.04
C LEU A 194 21.41 -42.75 10.71
N GLY A 195 22.49 -42.75 9.93
CA GLY A 195 23.86 -42.57 10.41
C GLY A 195 24.12 -41.22 11.08
N ASN A 196 23.25 -40.23 10.88
CA ASN A 196 23.42 -38.79 11.06
C ASN A 196 24.17 -38.11 9.90
N HIS A 197 23.84 -36.83 9.65
CA HIS A 197 24.39 -36.06 8.52
C HIS A 197 25.91 -35.87 8.56
N ASN A 198 26.57 -36.04 9.71
CA ASN A 198 28.02 -35.95 9.86
C ASN A 198 28.74 -37.31 9.69
N ASN A 199 28.04 -38.40 9.39
CA ASN A 199 28.58 -39.76 9.46
C ASN A 199 28.63 -40.49 8.11
N GLY A 200 28.72 -39.75 7.01
CA GLY A 200 28.85 -40.33 5.66
C GLY A 200 27.51 -40.65 4.98
N ASN A 201 27.57 -41.21 3.77
CA ASN A 201 26.40 -41.50 2.93
C ASN A 201 25.50 -42.65 3.43
N ILE A 202 24.34 -42.83 2.79
CA ILE A 202 23.40 -43.93 3.10
C ILE A 202 23.69 -45.23 2.35
N LEU A 203 24.74 -45.31 1.51
CA LEU A 203 24.91 -46.47 0.62
C LEU A 203 25.05 -47.80 1.37
N SER A 204 25.54 -47.74 2.61
CA SER A 204 25.64 -48.87 3.53
C SER A 204 24.36 -49.19 4.31
N GLU A 205 23.35 -48.31 4.29
CA GLU A 205 22.06 -48.57 4.94
C GLU A 205 21.34 -49.73 4.25
N VAL A 206 20.70 -50.56 5.06
CA VAL A 206 19.94 -51.73 4.61
C VAL A 206 18.47 -51.37 4.59
N VAL A 207 17.81 -51.65 3.47
CA VAL A 207 16.42 -51.30 3.20
C VAL A 207 15.65 -52.55 2.85
N GLN A 208 14.46 -52.69 3.42
CA GLN A 208 13.45 -53.64 3.00
C GLN A 208 12.17 -52.88 2.72
N ILE A 209 11.55 -53.10 1.57
CA ILE A 209 10.28 -52.52 1.15
C ILE A 209 9.27 -53.64 0.95
N PHE A 210 8.15 -53.57 1.66
CA PHE A 210 7.07 -54.56 1.59
C PHE A 210 6.09 -54.22 0.46
N ALA A 211 6.58 -54.28 -0.78
CA ALA A 211 5.80 -54.03 -2.00
C ALA A 211 6.31 -54.87 -3.17
N SER A 212 5.44 -55.72 -3.71
CA SER A 212 5.78 -56.60 -4.84
C SER A 212 5.71 -55.92 -6.20
N ASN A 213 5.18 -54.69 -6.26
CA ASN A 213 4.94 -53.95 -7.50
C ASN A 213 5.42 -52.49 -7.41
N TYR A 214 5.67 -51.88 -8.57
CA TYR A 214 6.04 -50.48 -8.74
C TYR A 214 5.37 -49.88 -9.99
N THR A 215 5.43 -48.55 -10.15
CA THR A 215 4.97 -47.89 -11.39
C THR A 215 6.14 -47.43 -12.24
N PRO A 216 6.36 -48.04 -13.42
CA PRO A 216 7.41 -47.62 -14.34
C PRO A 216 7.23 -46.17 -14.80
N VAL A 217 8.35 -45.48 -14.99
CA VAL A 217 8.42 -44.12 -15.52
C VAL A 217 9.00 -44.11 -16.93
N ASN A 218 8.63 -43.12 -17.73
CA ASN A 218 9.23 -42.90 -19.05
C ASN A 218 10.59 -42.17 -18.94
N SER A 219 11.20 -41.84 -20.09
CA SER A 219 12.49 -41.13 -20.16
C SER A 219 12.50 -39.74 -19.52
N HIS A 220 11.33 -39.15 -19.24
CA HIS A 220 11.16 -37.86 -18.56
C HIS A 220 10.74 -38.04 -17.10
N LEU A 221 10.89 -39.24 -16.54
CA LEU A 221 10.49 -39.60 -15.17
C LEU A 221 8.99 -39.41 -14.88
N ILE A 222 8.15 -39.41 -15.93
CA ILE A 222 6.68 -39.37 -15.79
C ILE A 222 6.17 -40.79 -15.60
N PRO A 223 5.36 -41.06 -14.56
CA PRO A 223 4.70 -42.36 -14.40
C PRO A 223 3.88 -42.74 -15.63
N THR A 224 4.11 -43.95 -16.15
CA THR A 224 3.42 -44.47 -17.34
C THR A 224 1.97 -44.88 -17.07
N GLY A 225 1.60 -45.02 -15.80
CA GLY A 225 0.31 -45.57 -15.36
C GLY A 225 0.26 -47.10 -15.33
N GLN A 226 1.30 -47.80 -15.80
CA GLN A 226 1.41 -49.26 -15.68
C GLN A 226 1.86 -49.67 -14.28
N ILE A 227 1.47 -50.87 -13.85
CA ILE A 227 1.95 -51.52 -12.63
C ILE A 227 2.78 -52.73 -13.05
N ALA A 228 4.01 -52.83 -12.57
CA ALA A 228 4.94 -53.91 -12.90
C ALA A 228 5.53 -54.54 -11.64
N SER A 229 5.90 -55.83 -11.72
CA SER A 229 6.53 -56.52 -10.58
C SER A 229 7.96 -56.01 -10.35
N VAL A 230 8.35 -55.89 -9.08
CA VAL A 230 9.73 -55.56 -8.70
C VAL A 230 10.68 -56.75 -8.89
N ARG A 231 10.18 -57.99 -8.93
CA ARG A 231 11.00 -59.19 -9.00
C ARG A 231 11.83 -59.22 -10.28
N GLY A 232 13.12 -59.55 -10.14
CA GLY A 232 14.05 -59.57 -11.27
C GLY A 232 14.44 -58.18 -11.79
N THR A 233 14.06 -57.11 -11.08
CA THR A 233 14.47 -55.73 -11.38
C THR A 233 15.40 -55.19 -10.29
N PRO A 234 16.14 -54.10 -10.55
CA PRO A 234 16.97 -53.48 -9.52
C PRO A 234 16.17 -52.91 -8.33
N TYR A 235 14.86 -52.74 -8.50
CA TYR A 235 13.89 -52.29 -7.50
C TYR A 235 13.43 -53.41 -6.53
N ASP A 236 14.00 -54.61 -6.59
CA ASP A 236 13.60 -55.71 -5.69
C ASP A 236 14.15 -55.55 -4.26
N PHE A 237 13.38 -54.87 -3.42
CA PHE A 237 13.65 -54.71 -1.98
C PHE A 237 12.74 -55.56 -1.08
N LEU A 238 12.13 -56.64 -1.62
CA LEU A 238 11.28 -57.53 -0.82
C LEU A 238 12.05 -58.21 0.32
N THR A 239 13.34 -58.43 0.11
CA THR A 239 14.30 -58.84 1.14
C THR A 239 15.20 -57.67 1.53
N PRO A 240 15.79 -57.66 2.73
CA PRO A 240 16.73 -56.62 3.14
C PRO A 240 17.92 -56.51 2.17
N GLN A 241 18.15 -55.32 1.61
CA GLN A 241 19.21 -55.05 0.65
C GLN A 241 19.90 -53.71 0.96
N ARG A 242 21.22 -53.63 0.76
CA ARG A 242 21.94 -52.35 0.90
C ARG A 242 21.52 -51.40 -0.21
N VAL A 243 21.33 -50.12 0.10
CA VAL A 243 20.99 -49.09 -0.91
C VAL A 243 21.99 -49.13 -2.07
N GLY A 244 23.30 -49.18 -1.77
CA GLY A 244 24.35 -49.19 -2.78
C GLY A 244 24.50 -50.48 -3.60
N ALA A 245 23.85 -51.59 -3.22
CA ALA A 245 24.09 -52.90 -3.84
C ALA A 245 23.76 -52.94 -5.34
N ARG A 246 22.71 -52.22 -5.76
CA ARG A 246 22.22 -52.18 -7.15
C ARG A 246 22.05 -50.77 -7.72
N ILE A 247 22.51 -49.74 -7.00
CA ILE A 247 22.30 -48.35 -7.40
C ILE A 247 22.94 -48.01 -8.75
N ASN A 248 24.07 -48.66 -9.08
CA ASN A 248 24.77 -48.48 -10.35
C ASN A 248 24.01 -49.07 -11.56
N GLN A 249 22.98 -49.89 -11.34
CA GLN A 249 22.09 -50.38 -12.39
C GLN A 249 21.06 -49.33 -12.83
N MET A 250 21.10 -48.12 -12.24
CA MET A 250 20.22 -46.98 -12.52
C MET A 250 20.96 -45.81 -13.22
N PRO A 251 21.57 -45.99 -14.40
CA PRO A 251 22.42 -44.98 -15.01
C PRO A 251 21.66 -43.71 -15.43
N GLN A 252 20.38 -43.84 -15.78
CA GLN A 252 19.55 -42.71 -16.24
C GLN A 252 19.18 -41.74 -15.10
N THR A 253 18.83 -42.27 -13.93
CA THR A 253 18.40 -41.48 -12.77
C THR A 253 19.53 -41.19 -11.78
N ARG A 254 20.70 -41.84 -11.92
CA ARG A 254 21.85 -41.74 -11.00
C ARG A 254 21.50 -42.14 -9.55
N GLY A 255 20.47 -42.97 -9.39
CA GLY A 255 19.95 -43.47 -8.11
C GLY A 255 18.49 -43.90 -8.24
N TYR A 256 17.84 -44.26 -7.13
CA TYR A 256 16.42 -44.62 -7.12
C TYR A 256 15.55 -43.35 -7.14
N ASP A 257 14.55 -43.32 -8.01
CA ASP A 257 13.44 -42.35 -8.04
C ASP A 257 12.20 -43.07 -8.60
N ILE A 258 11.55 -43.88 -7.75
CA ILE A 258 10.48 -44.77 -8.20
C ILE A 258 9.37 -44.91 -7.16
N ASN A 259 8.12 -45.06 -7.61
CA ASN A 259 6.96 -45.30 -6.75
C ASN A 259 6.64 -46.80 -6.67
N TYR A 260 6.69 -47.36 -5.46
CA TYR A 260 6.17 -48.67 -5.13
C TYR A 260 4.66 -48.64 -4.96
N VAL A 261 4.00 -49.70 -5.42
CA VAL A 261 2.59 -49.98 -5.18
C VAL A 261 2.53 -50.98 -4.03
N LEU A 262 2.00 -50.54 -2.89
CA LEU A 262 2.02 -51.34 -1.67
C LEU A 262 0.99 -52.47 -1.78
N ASP A 263 1.41 -53.70 -1.48
CA ASP A 263 0.54 -54.88 -1.56
C ASP A 263 -0.67 -54.70 -0.61
N ASP A 264 -1.90 -54.70 -1.16
CA ASP A 264 -3.13 -54.48 -0.38
C ASP A 264 -4.37 -55.08 -1.05
N ASP A 265 -5.20 -55.76 -0.25
CA ASP A 265 -6.53 -56.25 -0.61
C ASP A 265 -7.66 -55.36 -0.05
N GLU A 266 -7.39 -54.47 0.93
CA GLU A 266 -8.42 -53.77 1.72
C GLU A 266 -8.56 -52.25 1.47
N LYS A 267 -8.06 -51.74 0.33
CA LYS A 267 -8.24 -50.33 -0.12
C LYS A 267 -7.94 -49.28 0.99
N GLY A 268 -6.78 -49.35 1.64
CA GLY A 268 -6.20 -48.20 2.38
C GLY A 268 -6.86 -47.81 3.72
N LYS A 269 -7.60 -48.72 4.36
CA LYS A 269 -8.28 -48.44 5.65
C LYS A 269 -7.41 -48.69 6.90
N LYS A 270 -6.32 -49.47 6.81
CA LYS A 270 -5.50 -49.90 7.95
C LYS A 270 -4.04 -49.47 7.81
N MET A 271 -3.43 -49.08 8.94
CA MET A 271 -2.00 -48.81 9.04
C MET A 271 -1.20 -50.11 8.89
N LYS A 272 -0.21 -50.12 8.00
CA LYS A 272 0.67 -51.26 7.75
C LYS A 272 2.13 -50.85 7.66
N LYS A 273 3.02 -51.76 8.02
CA LYS A 273 4.47 -51.59 7.85
C LYS A 273 4.81 -51.71 6.37
N VAL A 274 5.54 -50.74 5.83
CA VAL A 274 5.85 -50.64 4.39
C VAL A 274 7.33 -50.59 4.08
N ALA A 275 8.14 -50.15 5.03
CA ALA A 275 9.58 -50.23 4.92
C ALA A 275 10.25 -50.42 6.28
N ILE A 276 11.43 -51.03 6.25
CA ILE A 276 12.41 -51.02 7.34
C ILE A 276 13.72 -50.49 6.76
N VAL A 277 14.34 -49.56 7.46
CA VAL A 277 15.65 -49.01 7.13
C VAL A 277 16.55 -49.16 8.35
N GLU A 278 17.74 -49.69 8.16
CA GLU A 278 18.73 -49.92 9.23
C GLU A 278 20.08 -49.34 8.84
N ASP A 279 20.68 -48.57 9.75
CA ASP A 279 22.08 -48.17 9.66
C ASP A 279 22.89 -48.95 10.72
N GLY A 280 23.71 -49.90 10.26
CA GLY A 280 24.50 -50.75 11.17
C GLY A 280 25.57 -49.99 11.98
N ARG A 281 26.00 -48.81 11.50
CA ARG A 281 27.00 -47.96 12.19
C ARG A 281 26.41 -47.41 13.49
N SER A 282 25.29 -46.69 13.39
CA SER A 282 24.56 -46.10 14.53
C SER A 282 23.71 -47.11 15.29
N GLY A 283 23.29 -48.20 14.65
CA GLY A 283 22.31 -49.15 15.19
C GLY A 283 20.89 -48.60 15.27
N ARG A 284 20.59 -47.49 14.57
CA ARG A 284 19.23 -46.97 14.46
C ARG A 284 18.45 -47.76 13.42
N VAL A 285 17.21 -48.10 13.77
CA VAL A 285 16.26 -48.78 12.89
C VAL A 285 15.02 -47.92 12.73
N MET A 286 14.66 -47.60 11.49
CA MET A 286 13.44 -46.88 11.15
C MET A 286 12.43 -47.83 10.53
N GLU A 287 11.28 -47.95 11.19
CA GLU A 287 10.13 -48.67 10.66
C GLU A 287 9.08 -47.66 10.18
N VAL A 288 8.71 -47.78 8.90
CA VAL A 288 7.76 -46.87 8.27
C VAL A 288 6.41 -47.56 8.15
N PHE A 289 5.38 -46.90 8.66
CA PHE A 289 4.00 -47.38 8.56
C PHE A 289 3.12 -46.35 7.87
N THR A 290 2.25 -46.78 6.98
CA THR A 290 1.32 -45.90 6.27
C THR A 290 -0.01 -46.59 5.96
N ASN A 291 -1.04 -45.80 5.72
CA ASN A 291 -2.32 -46.24 5.15
C ASN A 291 -2.46 -45.82 3.67
N ALA A 292 -1.42 -45.22 3.08
CA ALA A 292 -1.40 -44.86 1.67
C ALA A 292 -1.24 -46.12 0.78
N PRO A 293 -1.73 -46.08 -0.46
CA PRO A 293 -1.60 -47.20 -1.40
C PRO A 293 -0.23 -47.27 -2.11
N GLY A 294 0.60 -46.25 -2.00
CA GLY A 294 1.93 -46.23 -2.62
C GLY A 294 2.98 -45.49 -1.79
N MET A 295 4.24 -45.76 -2.08
CA MET A 295 5.40 -45.15 -1.44
C MET A 295 6.51 -44.92 -2.47
N GLN A 296 7.11 -43.73 -2.54
CA GLN A 296 8.31 -43.50 -3.36
C GLN A 296 9.55 -43.79 -2.56
N PHE A 297 10.53 -44.38 -3.23
CA PHE A 297 11.89 -44.47 -2.73
C PHE A 297 12.77 -43.61 -3.62
N TYR A 298 13.22 -42.49 -3.06
CA TYR A 298 14.09 -41.54 -3.74
C TYR A 298 15.41 -41.42 -3.00
N THR A 299 16.53 -41.42 -3.72
CA THR A 299 17.88 -41.32 -3.14
C THR A 299 18.57 -39.98 -3.33
N GLY A 300 17.83 -38.88 -3.56
CA GLY A 300 18.44 -37.54 -3.60
C GLY A 300 19.34 -37.31 -4.83
N ASN A 301 19.05 -37.96 -5.96
CA ASN A 301 19.95 -38.13 -7.10
C ASN A 301 20.43 -36.82 -7.76
N PHE A 302 19.67 -35.73 -7.57
CA PHE A 302 19.93 -34.41 -8.15
C PHE A 302 20.34 -33.35 -7.12
N ILE A 303 20.58 -33.76 -5.86
CA ILE A 303 21.01 -32.86 -4.79
C ILE A 303 22.53 -32.79 -4.84
N LYS A 304 23.04 -31.92 -5.72
CA LYS A 304 24.48 -31.64 -5.86
C LYS A 304 24.69 -30.14 -5.71
N ASP A 305 25.64 -29.75 -4.87
CA ASP A 305 26.01 -28.35 -4.62
C ASP A 305 24.89 -27.47 -3.97
N GLU A 306 23.80 -28.09 -3.51
CA GLU A 306 22.74 -27.43 -2.76
C GLU A 306 23.22 -27.03 -1.36
N LYS A 307 22.66 -25.98 -0.78
CA LYS A 307 22.91 -25.64 0.64
C LYS A 307 22.00 -26.54 1.50
N GLY A 308 22.48 -27.06 2.62
CA GLY A 308 21.74 -27.95 3.51
C GLY A 308 22.70 -28.62 4.49
N LYS A 309 22.20 -29.19 5.60
CA LYS A 309 23.05 -29.90 6.57
C LYS A 309 23.90 -30.98 5.87
N ALA A 310 25.23 -30.79 5.89
CA ALA A 310 26.30 -31.69 5.41
C ALA A 310 26.15 -32.26 3.98
N LEU A 311 26.51 -31.46 2.97
CA LEU A 311 26.45 -31.82 1.54
C LEU A 311 27.84 -31.92 0.85
N ASN A 312 28.82 -32.57 1.48
CA ASN A 312 30.20 -32.54 0.97
C ASN A 312 30.65 -33.70 0.07
N GLU A 313 29.91 -34.79 -0.14
CA GLU A 313 30.32 -35.80 -1.15
C GLU A 313 29.24 -36.87 -1.34
N PHE A 314 28.64 -36.98 -2.54
CA PHE A 314 27.69 -38.02 -3.00
C PHE A 314 27.05 -38.84 -1.87
N GLN A 315 26.10 -38.23 -1.17
CA GLN A 315 25.31 -38.94 -0.16
C GLN A 315 23.91 -39.06 -0.70
N SER A 316 23.61 -40.22 -1.27
CA SER A 316 22.22 -40.60 -1.50
C SER A 316 21.46 -40.40 -0.19
N VAL A 317 20.30 -39.77 -0.25
CA VAL A 317 19.48 -39.50 0.95
C VAL A 317 18.11 -40.06 0.68
N MET A 318 17.58 -40.86 1.60
CA MET A 318 16.31 -41.54 1.37
C MET A 318 15.16 -40.58 1.64
N ALA A 319 14.30 -40.34 0.66
CA ALA A 319 12.95 -39.84 0.89
C ALA A 319 11.94 -40.98 0.71
N LEU A 320 11.10 -41.18 1.73
CA LEU A 320 9.94 -42.09 1.69
C LEU A 320 8.66 -41.24 1.73
N SER A 321 8.13 -40.93 0.56
CA SER A 321 6.90 -40.17 0.36
C SER A 321 5.75 -41.13 0.07
N ASN A 322 4.54 -40.85 0.58
CA ASN A 322 3.35 -41.69 0.39
C ASN A 322 2.47 -41.13 -0.73
N PHE A 323 1.87 -41.99 -1.58
CA PHE A 323 1.08 -41.53 -2.74
C PHE A 323 -0.29 -42.18 -2.84
N LYS A 324 -1.27 -41.46 -3.40
CA LYS A 324 -2.55 -41.99 -3.89
C LYS A 324 -2.57 -41.93 -5.42
N TYR A 325 -2.73 -43.07 -6.10
CA TYR A 325 -2.88 -43.11 -7.56
C TYR A 325 -4.26 -42.59 -7.97
N VAL A 326 -4.31 -41.66 -8.92
CA VAL A 326 -5.50 -41.43 -9.77
C VAL A 326 -5.10 -41.94 -11.15
N VAL A 327 -5.46 -43.19 -11.46
CA VAL A 327 -5.36 -43.72 -12.82
C VAL A 327 -6.54 -43.16 -13.60
N GLY A 328 -6.25 -42.36 -14.63
CA GLY A 328 -7.25 -41.99 -15.62
C GLY A 328 -7.67 -43.24 -16.39
N ILE A 329 -8.92 -43.66 -16.23
CA ILE A 329 -9.53 -44.62 -17.16
C ILE A 329 -10.16 -43.78 -18.26
N GLY A 330 -9.44 -43.69 -19.39
CA GLY A 330 -10.04 -43.35 -20.67
C GLY A 330 -10.97 -44.49 -21.10
N SER A 331 -12.18 -44.10 -21.53
CA SER A 331 -13.06 -44.77 -22.49
C SER A 331 -12.95 -46.29 -22.63
N ALA A 332 -13.95 -47.01 -22.09
CA ALA A 332 -14.67 -48.09 -22.82
C ALA A 332 -15.58 -48.93 -21.89
N TRP A 333 -16.57 -48.37 -21.19
CA TRP A 333 -17.72 -49.16 -20.67
C TRP A 333 -19.00 -48.33 -20.75
N TYR A 334 -19.45 -48.06 -21.98
CA TYR A 334 -20.87 -48.00 -22.28
C TYR A 334 -21.37 -49.46 -22.32
N THR A 335 -22.58 -49.71 -21.83
CA THR A 335 -23.28 -51.01 -21.68
C THR A 335 -23.03 -51.76 -20.37
N LEU A 336 -24.13 -51.94 -19.61
CA LEU A 336 -24.34 -52.72 -18.37
C LEU A 336 -24.50 -51.90 -17.08
N LEU A 337 -25.57 -51.11 -17.02
CA LEU A 337 -26.40 -50.90 -15.81
C LEU A 337 -27.72 -50.20 -16.19
N VAL A 338 -28.31 -50.65 -17.29
CA VAL A 338 -29.76 -50.58 -17.53
C VAL A 338 -30.26 -51.97 -17.11
N ILE A 339 -31.40 -52.03 -16.42
CA ILE A 339 -31.98 -53.22 -15.76
C ILE A 339 -31.47 -53.39 -14.31
N PHE A 340 -31.89 -52.50 -13.39
CA PHE A 340 -32.27 -52.87 -12.02
C PHE A 340 -32.92 -51.70 -11.26
N PHE A 341 -33.82 -50.93 -11.89
CA PHE A 341 -34.74 -50.04 -11.18
C PHE A 341 -36.05 -49.89 -11.98
N THR A 342 -36.70 -51.02 -12.26
CA THR A 342 -38.11 -51.08 -12.67
C THR A 342 -38.84 -51.99 -11.69
N HIS A 343 -39.09 -51.48 -10.49
CA HIS A 343 -40.18 -51.88 -9.60
C HIS A 343 -40.19 -50.91 -8.41
N PHE A 344 -40.62 -49.67 -8.66
CA PHE A 344 -41.31 -48.78 -7.71
C PHE A 344 -41.55 -47.45 -8.43
N ALA A 345 -42.46 -47.47 -9.40
CA ALA A 345 -43.10 -46.28 -9.94
C ALA A 345 -44.57 -46.63 -10.21
N ASN A 346 -45.39 -46.45 -9.18
CA ASN A 346 -46.82 -46.14 -9.32
C ASN A 346 -47.34 -45.59 -8.00
N ALA A 347 -46.98 -44.35 -7.72
CA ALA A 347 -47.84 -43.40 -7.01
C ALA A 347 -47.26 -41.99 -7.19
N ALA A 348 -48.13 -41.07 -7.58
CA ALA A 348 -47.96 -39.62 -7.59
C ALA A 348 -47.18 -38.98 -8.77
N LEU A 349 -47.73 -39.14 -9.98
CA LEU A 349 -47.95 -37.97 -10.84
C LEU A 349 -49.13 -37.17 -10.28
N SER A 350 -48.83 -36.20 -9.43
CA SER A 350 -49.56 -34.93 -9.30
C SER A 350 -48.94 -34.09 -8.18
N LYS A 351 -48.05 -33.17 -8.56
CA LYS A 351 -47.87 -31.83 -7.97
C LYS A 351 -46.66 -31.15 -8.61
N SER A 352 -46.90 -30.53 -9.76
CA SER A 352 -46.08 -29.43 -10.27
C SER A 352 -46.25 -28.23 -9.33
N SER A 353 -45.54 -28.23 -8.19
CA SER A 353 -45.42 -27.03 -7.33
C SER A 353 -44.26 -27.07 -6.32
N SER A 354 -43.38 -28.08 -6.29
CA SER A 354 -42.37 -28.23 -5.22
C SER A 354 -40.94 -27.80 -5.57
N SER A 355 -40.48 -27.87 -6.83
CA SER A 355 -39.08 -27.55 -7.18
C SER A 355 -38.73 -26.06 -6.99
N ALA A 356 -39.62 -25.16 -7.42
CA ALA A 356 -39.45 -23.72 -7.23
C ALA A 356 -39.37 -23.35 -5.74
N SER A 357 -40.14 -24.02 -4.87
CA SER A 357 -40.13 -23.72 -3.43
C SER A 357 -38.79 -24.07 -2.74
N LEU A 358 -38.06 -25.06 -3.26
CA LEU A 358 -36.77 -25.51 -2.73
C LEU A 358 -35.62 -24.56 -3.14
N GLU A 359 -35.60 -24.08 -4.39
CA GLU A 359 -34.60 -23.10 -4.85
C GLU A 359 -34.75 -21.76 -4.12
N LEU A 360 -35.99 -21.28 -3.97
CA LEU A 360 -36.29 -20.06 -3.23
C LEU A 360 -35.94 -20.16 -1.73
N GLN A 361 -36.01 -21.35 -1.15
CA GLN A 361 -35.55 -21.61 0.22
C GLN A 361 -34.02 -21.62 0.32
N ALA A 362 -33.32 -22.12 -0.70
CA ALA A 362 -31.86 -22.11 -0.75
C ALA A 362 -31.30 -20.68 -0.85
N GLU A 363 -31.93 -19.82 -1.67
CA GLU A 363 -31.64 -18.39 -1.72
C GLU A 363 -31.82 -17.71 -0.36
N ALA A 364 -32.98 -17.94 0.28
CA ALA A 364 -33.28 -17.39 1.60
C ALA A 364 -32.25 -17.82 2.65
N ARG A 365 -31.88 -19.10 2.64
CA ARG A 365 -30.88 -19.66 3.55
C ARG A 365 -29.51 -19.03 3.32
N ALA A 366 -29.09 -18.83 2.07
CA ALA A 366 -27.83 -18.18 1.73
C ALA A 366 -27.76 -16.74 2.26
N LEU A 367 -28.84 -15.97 2.16
CA LEU A 367 -28.91 -14.62 2.74
C LEU A 367 -28.81 -14.64 4.27
N VAL A 368 -29.52 -15.56 4.95
CA VAL A 368 -29.49 -15.68 6.42
C VAL A 368 -28.09 -16.08 6.91
N GLU A 369 -27.50 -17.10 6.29
CA GLU A 369 -26.19 -17.64 6.67
C GLU A 369 -25.03 -16.67 6.39
N SER A 370 -25.21 -15.75 5.43
CA SER A 370 -24.22 -14.69 5.17
C SER A 370 -23.96 -13.79 6.39
N GLY A 371 -24.98 -13.62 7.25
CA GLY A 371 -24.91 -12.72 8.40
C GLY A 371 -24.80 -11.24 8.04
N TRP A 372 -25.21 -10.86 6.83
CA TRP A 372 -25.23 -9.46 6.35
C TRP A 372 -26.45 -8.68 6.87
N TRP A 373 -27.60 -9.34 7.04
CA TRP A 373 -28.82 -8.74 7.60
C TRP A 373 -28.97 -9.09 9.09
N SER A 374 -29.55 -8.18 9.88
CA SER A 374 -29.74 -8.37 11.33
C SER A 374 -30.80 -9.43 11.64
N GLU A 375 -30.74 -10.00 12.84
CA GLU A 375 -31.66 -11.05 13.30
C GLU A 375 -33.15 -10.64 13.28
N ALA A 376 -33.44 -9.33 13.28
CA ALA A 376 -34.80 -8.81 13.18
C ALA A 376 -35.45 -9.13 11.82
N TYR A 377 -34.67 -9.15 10.74
CA TYR A 377 -35.14 -9.47 9.39
C TYR A 377 -35.14 -10.98 9.13
N THR A 378 -34.15 -11.71 9.65
CA THR A 378 -33.97 -13.15 9.38
C THR A 378 -35.03 -14.05 10.04
N LYS A 379 -35.80 -13.54 11.01
CA LYS A 379 -36.94 -14.26 11.63
C LYS A 379 -38.15 -14.42 10.70
N ARG A 380 -38.23 -13.70 9.57
CA ARG A 380 -39.30 -13.82 8.56
C ARG A 380 -38.71 -14.16 7.20
N THR A 381 -38.35 -15.43 6.99
CA THR A 381 -37.75 -15.92 5.73
C THR A 381 -38.68 -15.81 4.52
N THR A 382 -40.00 -15.78 4.74
CA THR A 382 -41.03 -15.68 3.69
C THR A 382 -41.13 -14.29 3.06
N SER A 383 -40.52 -13.25 3.64
CA SER A 383 -40.53 -11.86 3.12
C SER A 383 -39.15 -11.37 2.67
N ARG A 384 -38.24 -12.27 2.23
CA ARG A 384 -36.86 -11.91 1.83
C ARG A 384 -36.78 -10.87 0.70
N CYS A 385 -37.78 -10.83 -0.19
CA CYS A 385 -37.85 -9.85 -1.26
C CYS A 385 -38.20 -8.44 -0.78
N GLU A 386 -38.61 -8.29 0.49
CA GLU A 386 -38.84 -7.01 1.17
C GLU A 386 -37.60 -6.58 1.98
N TRP A 387 -36.54 -7.37 2.00
CA TRP A 387 -35.34 -7.03 2.77
C TRP A 387 -34.63 -5.84 2.13
N PRO A 388 -34.05 -4.93 2.95
CA PRO A 388 -33.34 -3.79 2.43
C PRO A 388 -32.25 -4.22 1.46
N GLY A 389 -32.32 -3.70 0.23
CA GLY A 389 -31.37 -3.98 -0.83
C GLY A 389 -31.59 -5.27 -1.63
N ILE A 390 -32.69 -6.00 -1.41
CA ILE A 390 -33.05 -7.18 -2.20
C ILE A 390 -34.16 -6.84 -3.18
N GLN A 391 -34.04 -7.27 -4.44
CA GLN A 391 -35.16 -7.32 -5.38
C GLN A 391 -35.28 -8.71 -5.98
N CYS A 392 -36.53 -9.13 -6.18
CA CYS A 392 -36.86 -10.42 -6.76
C CYS A 392 -37.65 -10.27 -8.06
N ASP A 393 -37.62 -11.30 -8.90
CA ASP A 393 -38.52 -11.39 -10.05
C ASP A 393 -39.95 -11.77 -9.65
N ARG A 394 -40.85 -11.94 -10.64
CA ARG A 394 -42.25 -12.31 -10.41
C ARG A 394 -42.43 -13.70 -9.78
N SER A 395 -41.42 -14.56 -9.86
CA SER A 395 -41.41 -15.89 -9.20
C SER A 395 -40.89 -15.83 -7.77
N GLY A 396 -40.38 -14.67 -7.35
CA GLY A 396 -39.79 -14.45 -6.04
C GLY A 396 -38.31 -14.84 -5.96
N SER A 397 -37.60 -15.10 -7.07
CA SER A 397 -36.16 -15.39 -7.09
C SER A 397 -35.35 -14.09 -7.09
N ILE A 398 -34.25 -14.04 -6.33
CA ILE A 398 -33.43 -12.82 -6.17
C ILE A 398 -32.72 -12.50 -7.48
N THR A 399 -32.93 -11.28 -7.96
CA THR A 399 -32.29 -10.74 -9.17
C THR A 399 -31.34 -9.59 -8.87
N HIS A 400 -31.55 -8.84 -7.77
CA HIS A 400 -30.69 -7.71 -7.42
C HIS A 400 -30.33 -7.76 -5.94
N ILE A 401 -29.06 -7.54 -5.65
CA ILE A 401 -28.53 -7.26 -4.31
C ILE A 401 -27.80 -5.92 -4.39
N ALA A 402 -28.37 -4.89 -3.80
CA ALA A 402 -27.82 -3.55 -3.69
C ALA A 402 -28.03 -3.03 -2.27
N LEU A 403 -27.05 -3.27 -1.40
CA LEU A 403 -27.21 -2.98 0.02
C LEU A 403 -27.30 -1.47 0.29
N PRO A 404 -28.16 -1.03 1.24
CA PRO A 404 -28.18 0.35 1.70
C PRO A 404 -26.88 0.74 2.43
N SER A 405 -26.50 2.01 2.35
CA SER A 405 -25.24 2.55 2.89
C SER A 405 -24.97 2.28 4.37
N GLU A 406 -26.02 2.04 5.15
CA GLU A 406 -25.98 1.74 6.57
C GLU A 406 -25.57 0.30 6.89
N PHE A 407 -25.56 -0.61 5.90
CA PHE A 407 -25.09 -1.97 6.08
C PHE A 407 -23.57 -2.01 5.98
N GLN A 408 -22.90 -2.69 6.94
CA GLN A 408 -21.48 -3.01 6.83
C GLN A 408 -21.31 -4.51 6.73
N VAL A 409 -20.89 -4.96 5.56
CA VAL A 409 -20.62 -6.37 5.30
C VAL A 409 -19.23 -6.74 5.87
N GLY A 410 -18.23 -5.86 5.69
CA GLY A 410 -16.93 -6.05 6.33
C GLY A 410 -16.22 -7.33 5.91
N ASP A 411 -15.69 -8.05 6.90
CA ASP A 411 -15.02 -9.35 6.76
C ASP A 411 -15.98 -10.52 6.46
N LYS A 412 -17.30 -10.28 6.48
CA LYS A 412 -18.33 -11.27 6.17
C LYS A 412 -18.59 -11.42 4.68
N PHE A 413 -17.90 -10.67 3.82
CA PHE A 413 -18.08 -10.70 2.37
C PHE A 413 -18.01 -12.13 1.81
N GLY A 414 -17.01 -12.90 2.24
CA GLY A 414 -16.82 -14.28 1.80
C GLY A 414 -17.87 -15.29 2.29
N ARG A 415 -18.79 -14.91 3.18
CA ARG A 415 -19.78 -15.83 3.78
C ARG A 415 -21.00 -16.07 2.89
N LEU A 416 -21.30 -15.16 1.96
CA LEU A 416 -22.43 -15.33 1.07
C LEU A 416 -22.12 -16.41 0.02
N ASN A 417 -22.95 -17.45 -0.05
CA ASN A 417 -22.87 -18.45 -1.11
C ASN A 417 -23.59 -17.94 -2.37
N LEU A 418 -22.84 -17.37 -3.32
CA LEU A 418 -23.37 -16.85 -4.57
C LEU A 418 -23.87 -17.95 -5.51
N SER A 419 -23.41 -19.20 -5.37
CA SER A 419 -23.94 -20.31 -6.18
C SER A 419 -25.43 -20.61 -5.93
N SER A 420 -25.95 -20.18 -4.76
CA SER A 420 -27.37 -20.26 -4.43
C SER A 420 -28.21 -19.16 -5.09
N LEU A 421 -27.61 -18.22 -5.83
CA LEU A 421 -28.26 -17.07 -6.45
C LEU A 421 -28.12 -17.07 -7.98
N PRO A 422 -28.51 -18.15 -8.69
CA PRO A 422 -28.23 -18.32 -10.12
C PRO A 422 -28.95 -17.30 -11.03
N ASN A 423 -29.98 -16.62 -10.52
CA ASN A 423 -30.76 -15.61 -11.24
C ASN A 423 -30.30 -14.17 -10.99
N LEU A 424 -29.19 -13.98 -10.26
CA LEU A 424 -28.68 -12.65 -9.94
C LEU A 424 -28.22 -11.91 -11.21
N LEU A 425 -28.78 -10.72 -11.42
CA LEU A 425 -28.48 -9.80 -12.51
C LEU A 425 -27.59 -8.64 -12.05
N LEU A 426 -27.79 -8.16 -10.81
CA LEU A 426 -27.02 -7.06 -10.24
C LEU A 426 -26.51 -7.41 -8.84
N LEU A 427 -25.22 -7.20 -8.63
CA LEU A 427 -24.57 -7.23 -7.33
C LEU A 427 -23.82 -5.91 -7.11
N ASN A 428 -24.38 -5.04 -6.25
CA ASN A 428 -23.76 -3.79 -5.84
C ASN A 428 -23.51 -3.79 -4.33
N LEU A 429 -22.24 -3.79 -3.97
CA LEU A 429 -21.74 -3.73 -2.61
C LEU A 429 -20.68 -2.63 -2.47
N SER A 430 -20.77 -1.59 -3.30
CA SER A 430 -19.85 -0.46 -3.25
C SER A 430 -19.89 0.23 -1.88
N ARG A 431 -18.74 0.55 -1.27
CA ARG A 431 -18.65 1.25 0.05
C ARG A 431 -19.21 0.46 1.24
N HIS A 432 -19.15 -0.87 1.21
CA HIS A 432 -19.62 -1.73 2.30
C HIS A 432 -18.48 -2.31 3.17
N ALA A 433 -17.30 -1.68 3.08
CA ALA A 433 -16.07 -2.06 3.78
C ALA A 433 -15.66 -3.53 3.52
N LEU A 434 -15.96 -4.07 2.34
CA LEU A 434 -15.71 -5.47 2.02
C LEU A 434 -14.23 -5.80 2.19
N SER A 435 -13.94 -6.84 2.96
CA SER A 435 -12.59 -7.36 3.19
C SER A 435 -12.65 -8.89 3.35
N GLY A 436 -11.49 -9.54 3.27
CA GLY A 436 -11.41 -11.01 3.34
C GLY A 436 -11.74 -11.69 2.01
N ASP A 437 -12.09 -12.98 2.09
CA ASP A 437 -12.25 -13.84 0.91
C ASP A 437 -13.39 -13.38 -0.01
N VAL A 438 -13.21 -13.58 -1.32
CA VAL A 438 -14.27 -13.41 -2.32
C VAL A 438 -15.33 -14.51 -2.11
N PRO A 439 -16.64 -14.18 -2.07
CA PRO A 439 -17.70 -15.15 -1.86
C PRO A 439 -17.69 -16.28 -2.88
N PHE A 440 -17.91 -17.50 -2.38
CA PHE A 440 -17.92 -18.71 -3.18
C PHE A 440 -19.01 -18.65 -4.25
N GLY A 441 -18.65 -19.03 -5.49
CA GLY A 441 -19.58 -19.08 -6.62
C GLY A 441 -19.70 -17.78 -7.41
N LEU A 442 -18.89 -16.74 -7.18
CA LEU A 442 -18.94 -15.50 -7.98
C LEU A 442 -18.87 -15.80 -9.49
N GLY A 443 -17.89 -16.59 -9.93
CA GLY A 443 -17.75 -16.99 -11.34
C GLY A 443 -18.86 -17.90 -11.88
N THR A 444 -19.79 -18.38 -11.04
CA THR A 444 -20.94 -19.20 -11.47
C THR A 444 -22.17 -18.37 -11.83
N LEU A 445 -22.15 -17.05 -11.56
CA LEU A 445 -23.25 -16.13 -11.82
C LEU A 445 -23.35 -15.78 -13.31
N SER A 446 -23.71 -16.77 -14.12
CA SER A 446 -23.75 -16.66 -15.57
C SER A 446 -24.71 -15.58 -16.08
N LYS A 447 -25.75 -15.20 -15.31
CA LYS A 447 -26.72 -14.16 -15.67
C LYS A 447 -26.34 -12.75 -15.20
N LEU A 448 -25.25 -12.58 -14.45
CA LEU A 448 -24.87 -11.30 -13.88
C LEU A 448 -24.52 -10.29 -14.98
N GLN A 449 -25.16 -9.12 -14.91
CA GLN A 449 -25.01 -8.00 -15.85
C GLN A 449 -24.23 -6.84 -15.21
N HIS A 450 -24.41 -6.60 -13.91
CA HIS A 450 -23.76 -5.50 -13.22
C HIS A 450 -23.09 -5.99 -11.93
N LEU A 451 -21.76 -5.84 -11.87
CA LEU A 451 -20.97 -6.12 -10.68
C LEU A 451 -20.29 -4.83 -10.22
N ASP A 452 -20.69 -4.32 -9.05
CA ASP A 452 -20.06 -3.18 -8.41
C ASP A 452 -19.58 -3.54 -7.00
N LEU A 453 -18.27 -3.67 -6.83
CA LEU A 453 -17.60 -3.90 -5.56
C LEU A 453 -16.63 -2.75 -5.23
N SER A 454 -16.86 -1.57 -5.79
CA SER A 454 -15.94 -0.42 -5.67
C SER A 454 -15.88 0.19 -4.27
N TYR A 455 -14.83 0.96 -3.98
CA TYR A 455 -14.64 1.64 -2.69
C TYR A 455 -14.69 0.68 -1.49
N ASN A 456 -13.96 -0.42 -1.59
CA ASN A 456 -13.86 -1.45 -0.56
C ASN A 456 -12.39 -1.75 -0.22
N TYR A 457 -12.14 -2.83 0.51
CA TYR A 457 -10.82 -3.26 0.98
C TYR A 457 -10.45 -4.65 0.44
N ILE A 458 -10.93 -5.00 -0.76
CA ILE A 458 -10.67 -6.30 -1.38
C ILE A 458 -9.20 -6.38 -1.79
N ASP A 459 -8.46 -7.33 -1.23
CA ASP A 459 -7.04 -7.60 -1.49
C ASP A 459 -6.82 -9.01 -2.08
N GLN A 460 -7.83 -9.54 -2.76
CA GLN A 460 -7.86 -10.90 -3.32
C GLN A 460 -7.78 -10.87 -4.85
N PRO A 461 -7.27 -11.93 -5.51
CA PRO A 461 -7.13 -11.99 -6.97
C PRO A 461 -8.48 -12.25 -7.65
N ILE A 462 -9.37 -11.26 -7.64
CA ILE A 462 -10.74 -11.38 -8.12
C ILE A 462 -10.85 -11.35 -9.65
N LEU A 463 -9.87 -10.78 -10.37
CA LEU A 463 -9.96 -10.58 -11.81
C LEU A 463 -10.00 -11.91 -12.57
N HIS A 464 -9.43 -12.97 -12.01
CA HIS A 464 -9.49 -14.32 -12.58
C HIS A 464 -10.91 -14.91 -12.69
N TYR A 465 -11.87 -14.45 -11.87
CA TYR A 465 -13.25 -14.93 -11.96
C TYR A 465 -14.08 -14.23 -13.04
N ILE A 466 -13.66 -13.03 -13.43
CA ILE A 466 -14.41 -12.15 -14.32
C ILE A 466 -14.68 -12.76 -15.70
N PRO A 467 -13.73 -13.46 -16.36
CA PRO A 467 -13.99 -14.10 -17.66
C PRO A 467 -15.16 -15.09 -17.69
N ASN A 468 -15.58 -15.62 -16.54
CA ASN A 468 -16.73 -16.54 -16.47
C ASN A 468 -18.09 -15.81 -16.48
N LEU A 469 -18.11 -14.51 -16.25
CA LEU A 469 -19.33 -13.69 -16.19
C LEU A 469 -19.76 -13.24 -17.60
N THR A 470 -20.09 -14.20 -18.45
CA THR A 470 -20.31 -13.98 -19.90
C THR A 470 -21.41 -12.98 -20.27
N ASN A 471 -22.33 -12.67 -19.34
CA ASN A 471 -23.39 -11.68 -19.54
C ASN A 471 -23.09 -10.28 -18.96
N LEU A 472 -21.87 -10.05 -18.44
CA LEU A 472 -21.51 -8.81 -17.76
C LEU A 472 -21.51 -7.62 -18.72
N GLU A 473 -22.18 -6.54 -18.31
CA GLU A 473 -22.26 -5.25 -19.00
C GLU A 473 -21.45 -4.18 -18.26
N THR A 474 -21.50 -4.19 -16.92
CA THR A 474 -20.75 -3.26 -16.07
C THR A 474 -19.89 -4.02 -15.07
N LEU A 475 -18.58 -3.74 -15.10
CA LEU A 475 -17.61 -4.17 -14.10
C LEU A 475 -17.05 -2.95 -13.39
N ASN A 476 -17.33 -2.81 -12.10
CA ASN A 476 -16.78 -1.76 -11.26
C ASN A 476 -16.09 -2.35 -10.01
N LEU A 477 -14.76 -2.35 -10.02
CA LEU A 477 -13.92 -2.79 -8.90
C LEU A 477 -12.98 -1.66 -8.42
N ALA A 478 -13.26 -0.42 -8.82
CA ALA A 478 -12.41 0.73 -8.53
C ALA A 478 -12.23 0.96 -7.01
N THR A 479 -11.10 1.53 -6.61
CA THR A 479 -10.77 1.84 -5.21
C THR A 479 -10.83 0.59 -4.31
N ASN A 480 -9.95 -0.37 -4.57
CA ASN A 480 -9.70 -1.57 -3.76
C ASN A 480 -8.18 -1.78 -3.59
N PHE A 481 -7.74 -2.98 -3.19
CA PHE A 481 -6.33 -3.37 -3.10
C PHE A 481 -5.98 -4.52 -4.06
N LEU A 482 -6.66 -4.61 -5.20
CA LEU A 482 -6.42 -5.66 -6.21
C LEU A 482 -5.00 -5.56 -6.75
N PHE A 483 -4.30 -6.68 -6.95
CA PHE A 483 -2.87 -6.69 -7.34
C PHE A 483 -2.53 -7.64 -8.48
N ASP A 484 -3.49 -8.46 -8.89
CA ASP A 484 -3.43 -9.36 -10.03
C ASP A 484 -3.41 -8.60 -11.37
N SER A 485 -3.11 -9.31 -12.45
CA SER A 485 -3.13 -8.77 -13.81
C SER A 485 -4.50 -8.94 -14.46
N ILE A 486 -4.84 -8.05 -15.41
CA ILE A 486 -6.05 -8.19 -16.22
C ILE A 486 -5.90 -9.43 -17.13
N PRO A 487 -6.74 -10.46 -17.02
CA PRO A 487 -6.62 -11.65 -17.85
C PRO A 487 -7.05 -11.36 -19.29
N SER A 488 -6.34 -11.94 -20.27
CA SER A 488 -6.66 -11.80 -21.70
C SER A 488 -8.07 -12.28 -22.05
N ASP A 489 -8.59 -13.27 -21.32
CA ASP A 489 -9.94 -13.82 -21.54
C ASP A 489 -11.07 -12.81 -21.27
N VAL A 490 -10.79 -11.68 -20.61
CA VAL A 490 -11.76 -10.56 -20.49
C VAL A 490 -12.22 -10.08 -21.88
N GLY A 491 -11.38 -10.22 -22.91
CA GLY A 491 -11.74 -9.88 -24.28
C GLY A 491 -12.90 -10.69 -24.88
N HIS A 492 -13.32 -11.81 -24.25
CA HIS A 492 -14.50 -12.58 -24.67
C HIS A 492 -15.82 -12.01 -24.12
N LEU A 493 -15.78 -11.08 -23.16
CA LEU A 493 -16.96 -10.49 -22.52
C LEU A 493 -17.58 -9.36 -23.37
N THR A 494 -17.98 -9.70 -24.59
CA THR A 494 -18.43 -8.75 -25.65
C THR A 494 -19.69 -7.92 -25.32
N LYS A 495 -20.33 -8.15 -24.17
CA LYS A 495 -21.44 -7.34 -23.66
C LYS A 495 -21.00 -6.16 -22.79
N LEU A 496 -19.73 -6.11 -22.36
CA LEU A 496 -19.23 -5.05 -21.50
C LEU A 496 -19.35 -3.67 -22.17
N THR A 497 -19.97 -2.75 -21.44
CA THR A 497 -20.06 -1.32 -21.76
C THR A 497 -19.17 -0.49 -20.85
N SER A 498 -18.87 -0.97 -19.63
CA SER A 498 -18.07 -0.21 -18.65
C SER A 498 -17.12 -1.11 -17.88
N ILE A 499 -15.83 -0.77 -17.90
CA ILE A 499 -14.78 -1.36 -17.06
C ILE A 499 -14.15 -0.24 -16.23
N LEU A 500 -14.32 -0.31 -14.91
CA LEU A 500 -13.80 0.64 -13.93
C LEU A 500 -12.93 -0.12 -12.92
N LEU A 501 -11.61 -0.02 -13.07
CA LEU A 501 -10.62 -0.71 -12.23
C LEU A 501 -9.64 0.27 -11.55
N ASP A 502 -9.99 1.55 -11.50
CA ASP A 502 -9.13 2.63 -11.02
C ASP A 502 -8.71 2.48 -9.56
N SER A 503 -7.61 3.11 -9.17
CA SER A 503 -7.13 3.16 -7.77
C SER A 503 -7.03 1.77 -7.13
N ASN A 504 -6.24 0.91 -7.76
CA ASN A 504 -5.89 -0.43 -7.27
C ASN A 504 -4.35 -0.59 -7.31
N SER A 505 -3.86 -1.82 -7.26
CA SER A 505 -2.44 -2.19 -7.43
C SER A 505 -2.26 -3.19 -8.57
N ILE A 506 -3.16 -3.18 -9.57
CA ILE A 506 -3.18 -4.12 -10.70
C ILE A 506 -1.87 -4.01 -11.47
N THR A 507 -1.28 -5.16 -11.79
CA THR A 507 0.04 -5.27 -12.44
C THR A 507 -0.07 -5.89 -13.84
N GLY A 508 1.04 -5.92 -14.58
CA GLY A 508 1.09 -6.51 -15.92
C GLY A 508 0.64 -5.57 -17.05
N PRO A 509 0.62 -6.04 -18.30
CA PRO A 509 0.25 -5.25 -19.45
C PRO A 509 -1.27 -5.05 -19.56
N ILE A 510 -1.69 -4.04 -20.34
CA ILE A 510 -3.06 -3.95 -20.85
C ILE A 510 -3.23 -5.03 -21.93
N PRO A 511 -4.15 -6.00 -21.80
CA PRO A 511 -4.30 -7.06 -22.80
C PRO A 511 -4.81 -6.50 -24.13
N PRO A 512 -4.16 -6.79 -25.27
CA PRO A 512 -4.63 -6.42 -26.60
C PRO A 512 -6.04 -6.95 -26.90
N GLU A 513 -6.43 -8.08 -26.30
CA GLU A 513 -7.75 -8.69 -26.43
C GLU A 513 -8.89 -7.77 -25.96
N LEU A 514 -8.62 -6.76 -25.13
CA LEU A 514 -9.62 -5.74 -24.79
C LEU A 514 -10.17 -5.04 -26.04
N GLY A 515 -9.39 -4.92 -27.11
CA GLY A 515 -9.84 -4.36 -28.39
C GLY A 515 -11.01 -5.10 -29.04
N LYS A 516 -11.35 -6.32 -28.59
CA LYS A 516 -12.53 -7.07 -29.04
C LYS A 516 -13.85 -6.56 -28.45
N LEU A 517 -13.80 -5.72 -27.41
CA LEU A 517 -14.98 -5.24 -26.68
C LEU A 517 -15.65 -4.04 -27.37
N ASN A 518 -16.17 -4.23 -28.57
CA ASN A 518 -16.70 -3.14 -29.42
C ASN A 518 -17.86 -2.32 -28.85
N LYS A 519 -18.53 -2.80 -27.78
CA LYS A 519 -19.60 -2.08 -27.05
C LYS A 519 -19.08 -1.23 -25.89
N LEU A 520 -17.78 -1.29 -25.59
CA LEU A 520 -17.19 -0.59 -24.45
C LEU A 520 -17.31 0.92 -24.64
N VAL A 521 -17.93 1.59 -23.67
CA VAL A 521 -18.14 3.04 -23.60
C VAL A 521 -17.16 3.68 -22.62
N THR A 522 -16.84 2.99 -21.53
CA THR A 522 -15.94 3.49 -20.49
C THR A 522 -14.87 2.46 -20.17
N LEU A 523 -13.60 2.85 -20.29
CA LEU A 523 -12.44 2.10 -19.84
C LEU A 523 -11.60 2.99 -18.93
N SER A 524 -11.57 2.64 -17.65
CA SER A 524 -10.86 3.39 -16.63
C SER A 524 -9.96 2.45 -15.83
N LEU A 525 -8.65 2.65 -15.98
CA LEU A 525 -7.58 1.84 -15.38
C LEU A 525 -6.58 2.72 -14.59
N THR A 526 -6.97 3.95 -14.27
CA THR A 526 -6.11 4.98 -13.71
C THR A 526 -5.63 4.61 -12.30
N ASP A 527 -4.45 5.08 -11.90
CA ASP A 527 -3.87 4.84 -10.57
C ASP A 527 -3.73 3.33 -10.27
N ASN A 528 -2.90 2.67 -11.09
CA ASN A 528 -2.54 1.25 -10.98
C ASN A 528 -1.02 1.08 -11.21
N LYS A 529 -0.56 -0.15 -11.40
CA LYS A 529 0.85 -0.49 -11.68
C LYS A 529 0.99 -1.16 -13.04
N LEU A 530 0.17 -0.76 -14.02
CA LEU A 530 0.23 -1.31 -15.37
C LEU A 530 1.54 -0.93 -16.03
N VAL A 531 2.12 -1.89 -16.75
CA VAL A 531 3.39 -1.76 -17.46
C VAL A 531 3.18 -1.99 -18.96
N ASP A 532 4.25 -1.90 -19.74
CA ASP A 532 4.24 -2.05 -21.21
C ASP A 532 3.55 -0.91 -21.96
N SER A 533 3.55 -1.02 -23.30
CA SER A 533 2.96 -0.01 -24.17
C SER A 533 1.45 -0.13 -24.24
N ILE A 534 0.78 1.00 -24.50
CA ILE A 534 -0.65 1.00 -24.82
C ILE A 534 -0.87 0.17 -26.10
N PRO A 535 -1.68 -0.90 -26.09
CA PRO A 535 -1.94 -1.71 -27.28
C PRO A 535 -2.65 -0.91 -28.36
N ALA A 536 -2.25 -1.11 -29.62
CA ALA A 536 -2.88 -0.45 -30.77
C ALA A 536 -4.35 -0.87 -30.95
N GLU A 537 -4.68 -2.08 -30.49
CA GLU A 537 -6.00 -2.69 -30.50
C GLU A 537 -7.04 -1.89 -29.68
N ILE A 538 -6.60 -1.03 -28.75
CA ILE A 538 -7.50 -0.07 -28.08
C ILE A 538 -8.21 0.83 -29.10
N GLY A 539 -7.58 1.12 -30.24
CA GLY A 539 -8.19 1.86 -31.34
C GLY A 539 -9.35 1.16 -32.04
N LEU A 540 -9.64 -0.11 -31.72
CA LEU A 540 -10.79 -0.86 -32.23
C LEU A 540 -12.07 -0.64 -31.40
N LEU A 541 -11.97 0.02 -30.24
CA LEU A 541 -13.08 0.27 -29.32
C LEU A 541 -13.96 1.44 -29.78
N THR A 542 -14.53 1.37 -30.98
CA THR A 542 -15.19 2.51 -31.64
C THR A 542 -16.42 3.10 -30.94
N SER A 543 -16.92 2.48 -29.86
CA SER A 543 -18.00 3.01 -29.01
C SER A 543 -17.50 3.80 -27.80
N LEU A 544 -16.17 3.84 -27.58
CA LEU A 544 -15.56 4.37 -26.36
C LEU A 544 -15.74 5.89 -26.27
N LYS A 545 -16.21 6.35 -25.12
CA LYS A 545 -16.39 7.77 -24.78
C LYS A 545 -15.37 8.25 -23.75
N PHE A 546 -14.97 7.36 -22.84
CA PHE A 546 -14.06 7.69 -21.75
C PHE A 546 -12.92 6.67 -21.71
N LEU A 547 -11.69 7.15 -21.95
CA LEU A 547 -10.47 6.38 -21.84
C LEU A 547 -9.56 7.05 -20.80
N SER A 548 -9.35 6.39 -19.67
CA SER A 548 -8.48 6.88 -18.60
C SER A 548 -7.47 5.80 -18.22
N LEU A 549 -6.19 6.07 -18.51
CA LEU A 549 -5.04 5.20 -18.26
C LEU A 549 -3.96 5.90 -17.42
N GLY A 550 -4.31 7.03 -16.80
CA GLY A 550 -3.39 7.90 -16.08
C GLY A 550 -2.75 7.23 -14.87
N MET A 551 -1.65 7.79 -14.36
CA MET A 551 -1.00 7.34 -13.12
C MET A 551 -0.65 5.84 -13.12
N ASN A 552 0.06 5.40 -14.16
CA ASN A 552 0.55 4.03 -14.33
C ASN A 552 2.06 4.04 -14.68
N HIS A 553 2.60 2.91 -15.15
CA HIS A 553 3.97 2.77 -15.63
C HIS A 553 4.03 2.43 -17.13
N LEU A 554 3.05 2.90 -17.91
CA LEU A 554 2.97 2.64 -19.35
C LEU A 554 4.10 3.39 -20.08
N TRP A 555 4.71 2.75 -21.08
CA TRP A 555 5.83 3.30 -21.83
C TRP A 555 5.65 3.17 -23.35
N GLY A 556 6.58 3.74 -24.13
CA GLY A 556 6.46 3.77 -25.60
C GLY A 556 5.59 4.92 -26.10
N SER A 557 5.26 4.92 -27.39
CA SER A 557 4.49 6.00 -28.02
C SER A 557 2.99 5.84 -27.86
N ILE A 558 2.24 6.96 -27.85
CA ILE A 558 0.78 6.94 -27.97
C ILE A 558 0.41 6.32 -29.33
N PRO A 559 -0.36 5.22 -29.39
CA PRO A 559 -0.74 4.60 -30.66
C PRO A 559 -1.61 5.53 -31.51
N SER A 560 -1.24 5.71 -32.78
CA SER A 560 -2.01 6.53 -33.74
C SER A 560 -3.46 6.03 -33.92
N GLN A 561 -3.69 4.73 -33.69
CA GLN A 561 -4.96 4.04 -33.79
C GLN A 561 -6.00 4.57 -32.77
N ILE A 562 -5.56 5.22 -31.68
CA ILE A 562 -6.48 5.92 -30.77
C ILE A 562 -7.27 7.00 -31.53
N GLY A 563 -6.72 7.57 -32.60
CA GLY A 563 -7.41 8.51 -33.49
C GLY A 563 -8.65 7.95 -34.20
N ASN A 564 -8.87 6.63 -34.18
CA ASN A 564 -10.06 5.99 -34.74
C ASN A 564 -11.30 6.08 -33.81
N LEU A 565 -11.11 6.49 -32.55
CA LEU A 565 -12.15 6.51 -31.51
C LEU A 565 -13.05 7.75 -31.63
N ASN A 566 -13.77 7.90 -32.73
CA ASN A 566 -14.55 9.11 -33.06
C ASN A 566 -15.63 9.49 -32.02
N THR A 567 -16.03 8.58 -31.14
CA THR A 567 -16.98 8.81 -30.05
C THR A 567 -16.33 9.34 -28.77
N LEU A 568 -15.00 9.40 -28.72
CA LEU A 568 -14.25 9.72 -27.50
C LEU A 568 -14.48 11.16 -27.07
N VAL A 569 -14.79 11.34 -25.79
CA VAL A 569 -15.06 12.61 -25.11
C VAL A 569 -13.92 12.98 -24.18
N THR A 570 -13.39 11.99 -23.46
CA THR A 570 -12.24 12.17 -22.54
C THR A 570 -11.14 11.19 -22.88
N LEU A 571 -9.93 11.72 -23.07
CA LEU A 571 -8.69 10.97 -23.14
C LEU A 571 -7.75 11.45 -22.04
N ASP A 572 -7.47 10.58 -21.07
CA ASP A 572 -6.54 10.84 -19.98
C ASP A 572 -5.43 9.79 -19.93
N LEU A 573 -4.21 10.22 -20.21
CA LEU A 573 -2.99 9.41 -20.22
C LEU A 573 -1.91 10.00 -19.30
N ASN A 574 -2.28 10.85 -18.34
CA ASN A 574 -1.31 11.59 -17.54
C ASN A 574 -0.42 10.69 -16.65
N THR A 575 0.68 11.24 -16.13
CA THR A 575 1.54 10.60 -15.12
C THR A 575 1.90 9.15 -15.50
N ASN A 576 2.52 9.01 -16.67
CA ASN A 576 3.02 7.74 -17.20
C ASN A 576 4.46 7.95 -17.70
N ASN A 577 5.01 6.97 -18.41
CA ASN A 577 6.35 7.02 -18.99
C ASN A 577 6.29 7.01 -20.52
N LEU A 578 5.25 7.61 -21.11
CA LEU A 578 5.02 7.68 -22.55
C LEU A 578 6.03 8.61 -23.23
N THR A 579 6.47 8.23 -24.43
CA THR A 579 7.55 8.87 -25.20
C THR A 579 7.09 9.15 -26.64
N GLY A 580 7.94 9.76 -27.46
CA GLY A 580 7.62 10.07 -28.86
C GLY A 580 6.76 11.33 -29.01
N GLU A 581 6.23 11.54 -30.22
CA GLU A 581 5.43 12.74 -30.55
C GLU A 581 3.94 12.52 -30.26
N ILE A 582 3.20 13.62 -30.10
CA ILE A 582 1.72 13.59 -30.04
C ILE A 582 1.21 13.21 -31.44
N PRO A 583 0.51 12.07 -31.61
CA PRO A 583 0.08 11.62 -32.93
C PRO A 583 -0.90 12.60 -33.58
N LEU A 584 -0.65 12.95 -34.84
CA LEU A 584 -1.55 13.81 -35.62
C LEU A 584 -2.98 13.25 -35.68
N ALA A 585 -3.12 11.93 -35.68
CA ALA A 585 -4.40 11.23 -35.72
C ALA A 585 -5.32 11.56 -34.54
N LEU A 586 -4.80 12.08 -33.41
CA LEU A 586 -5.65 12.55 -32.31
C LEU A 586 -6.54 13.73 -32.72
N SER A 587 -6.22 14.46 -33.80
CA SER A 587 -7.08 15.53 -34.32
C SER A 587 -8.40 15.03 -34.91
N HIS A 588 -8.51 13.74 -35.22
CA HIS A 588 -9.74 13.14 -35.73
C HIS A 588 -10.82 12.94 -34.66
N LEU A 589 -10.48 13.08 -33.38
CA LEU A 589 -11.37 12.89 -32.23
C LEU A 589 -12.35 14.07 -32.05
N SER A 590 -13.19 14.33 -33.04
CA SER A 590 -14.06 15.52 -33.14
C SER A 590 -15.06 15.72 -31.97
N ASN A 591 -15.28 14.71 -31.13
CA ASN A 591 -16.11 14.78 -29.92
C ASN A 591 -15.34 15.05 -28.63
N LEU A 592 -14.01 15.14 -28.68
CA LEU A 592 -13.16 15.26 -27.51
C LEU A 592 -13.36 16.62 -26.82
N THR A 593 -13.65 16.58 -25.52
CA THR A 593 -13.77 17.76 -24.65
C THR A 593 -12.60 17.87 -23.69
N GLN A 594 -11.95 16.75 -23.34
CA GLN A 594 -10.83 16.71 -22.41
C GLN A 594 -9.68 15.87 -22.97
N LEU A 595 -8.51 16.50 -23.08
CA LEU A 595 -7.25 15.86 -23.45
C LEU A 595 -6.21 16.13 -22.36
N ASN A 596 -5.85 15.09 -21.62
CA ASN A 596 -4.83 15.16 -20.57
C ASN A 596 -3.67 14.21 -20.87
N LEU A 597 -2.52 14.77 -21.17
CA LEU A 597 -1.26 14.07 -21.49
C LEU A 597 -0.12 14.48 -20.53
N ALA A 598 -0.46 15.15 -19.43
CA ALA A 598 0.52 15.75 -18.53
C ALA A 598 1.45 14.71 -17.88
N GLU A 599 2.62 15.15 -17.42
CA GLU A 599 3.58 14.32 -16.68
C GLU A 599 3.98 13.04 -17.44
N ASN A 600 4.50 13.20 -18.65
CA ASN A 600 5.05 12.14 -19.47
C ASN A 600 6.42 12.57 -20.04
N GLN A 601 6.93 11.85 -21.04
CA GLN A 601 8.16 12.16 -21.75
C GLN A 601 7.88 12.44 -23.24
N LEU A 602 6.70 12.99 -23.56
CA LEU A 602 6.32 13.32 -24.93
C LEU A 602 7.17 14.46 -25.45
N SER A 603 7.57 14.38 -26.71
CA SER A 603 8.52 15.29 -27.37
C SER A 603 7.98 15.77 -28.72
N GLY A 604 8.78 16.55 -29.47
CA GLY A 604 8.35 17.14 -30.73
C GLY A 604 7.57 18.45 -30.55
N ALA A 605 6.91 18.92 -31.61
CA ALA A 605 6.12 20.15 -31.59
C ALA A 605 4.65 19.89 -31.21
N LEU A 606 3.96 20.90 -30.67
CA LEU A 606 2.50 20.84 -30.50
C LEU A 606 1.82 20.81 -31.89
N PRO A 607 1.09 19.75 -32.27
CA PRO A 607 0.53 19.65 -33.61
C PRO A 607 -0.52 20.72 -33.91
N GLN A 608 -0.35 21.46 -35.01
CA GLN A 608 -1.33 22.45 -35.47
C GLN A 608 -2.71 21.82 -35.73
N GLN A 609 -2.75 20.55 -36.14
CA GLN A 609 -3.96 19.79 -36.43
C GLN A 609 -4.86 19.63 -35.20
N LEU A 610 -4.35 19.70 -33.97
CA LEU A 610 -5.18 19.67 -32.75
C LEU A 610 -6.21 20.81 -32.73
N SER A 611 -5.99 21.89 -33.47
CA SER A 611 -6.96 22.97 -33.66
C SER A 611 -8.29 22.53 -34.28
N GLN A 612 -8.36 21.33 -34.89
CA GLN A 612 -9.60 20.73 -35.40
C GLN A 612 -10.56 20.31 -34.29
N LEU A 613 -10.08 20.14 -33.05
CA LEU A 613 -10.86 19.72 -31.88
C LEU A 613 -11.68 20.88 -31.30
N THR A 614 -12.61 21.44 -32.08
CA THR A 614 -13.36 22.66 -31.72
C THR A 614 -14.28 22.52 -30.49
N LYS A 615 -14.56 21.29 -30.04
CA LYS A 615 -15.28 20.98 -28.80
C LYS A 615 -14.38 20.86 -27.56
N LEU A 616 -13.06 20.96 -27.72
CA LEU A 616 -12.11 20.80 -26.63
C LEU A 616 -12.28 21.92 -25.60
N GLU A 617 -12.53 21.52 -24.35
CA GLU A 617 -12.70 22.41 -23.20
C GLU A 617 -11.45 22.43 -22.32
N SER A 618 -10.70 21.33 -22.25
CA SER A 618 -9.47 21.21 -21.47
C SER A 618 -8.36 20.57 -22.27
N LEU A 619 -7.25 21.29 -22.41
CA LEU A 619 -6.00 20.79 -22.97
C LEU A 619 -4.89 20.91 -21.92
N ASN A 620 -4.44 19.76 -21.40
CA ASN A 620 -3.32 19.69 -20.47
C ASN A 620 -2.21 18.80 -21.03
N ILE A 621 -1.05 19.40 -21.33
CA ILE A 621 0.15 18.71 -21.80
C ILE A 621 1.36 19.11 -20.94
N SER A 622 1.12 19.59 -19.72
CA SER A 622 2.20 20.08 -18.87
C SER A 622 3.20 18.99 -18.47
N HIS A 623 4.39 19.37 -18.02
CA HIS A 623 5.43 18.42 -17.60
C HIS A 623 5.77 17.36 -18.67
N ASN A 624 6.19 17.83 -19.85
CA ASN A 624 6.65 16.99 -20.96
C ASN A 624 7.92 17.61 -21.57
N LEU A 625 8.34 17.11 -22.73
CA LEU A 625 9.48 17.61 -23.51
C LEU A 625 9.01 18.29 -24.83
N ILE A 626 7.78 18.81 -24.87
CA ILE A 626 7.24 19.48 -26.05
C ILE A 626 8.03 20.75 -26.33
N SER A 627 8.38 20.98 -27.58
CA SER A 627 9.26 22.05 -28.03
C SER A 627 8.63 22.86 -29.17
N ALA A 628 9.40 23.77 -29.77
CA ALA A 628 8.96 24.72 -30.79
C ALA A 628 7.93 25.75 -30.28
N GLN A 629 7.32 26.49 -31.21
CA GLN A 629 6.41 27.58 -30.92
C GLN A 629 4.97 27.08 -30.72
N ILE A 630 4.19 27.82 -29.92
CA ILE A 630 2.74 27.58 -29.80
C ILE A 630 2.08 27.96 -31.14
N PRO A 631 1.42 27.02 -31.86
CA PRO A 631 0.83 27.32 -33.15
C PRO A 631 -0.28 28.39 -33.03
N PRO A 632 -0.34 29.39 -33.93
CA PRO A 632 -1.41 30.39 -33.95
C PRO A 632 -2.83 29.78 -34.03
N ASP A 633 -2.95 28.60 -34.63
CA ASP A 633 -4.21 27.85 -34.75
C ASP A 633 -4.81 27.42 -33.40
N ILE A 634 -4.07 27.53 -32.29
CA ILE A 634 -4.63 27.33 -30.94
C ILE A 634 -5.87 28.22 -30.71
N GLY A 635 -5.92 29.40 -31.35
CA GLY A 635 -7.07 30.31 -31.32
C GLY A 635 -8.36 29.74 -31.91
N LYS A 636 -8.31 28.66 -32.70
CA LYS A 636 -9.49 27.99 -33.26
C LYS A 636 -10.22 27.12 -32.22
N LEU A 637 -9.61 26.84 -31.07
CA LEU A 637 -10.22 26.08 -29.97
C LEU A 637 -11.19 26.97 -29.17
N SER A 638 -12.27 27.40 -29.81
CA SER A 638 -13.21 28.39 -29.25
C SER A 638 -13.96 27.92 -27.98
N SER A 639 -13.97 26.61 -27.72
CA SER A 639 -14.60 26.02 -26.52
C SER A 639 -13.66 25.91 -25.33
N LEU A 640 -12.38 26.22 -25.50
CA LEU A 640 -11.33 25.97 -24.51
C LEU A 640 -11.54 26.80 -23.24
N LEU A 641 -11.56 26.12 -22.09
CA LEU A 641 -11.67 26.68 -20.74
C LEU A 641 -10.32 26.64 -20.04
N VAL A 642 -9.55 25.58 -20.25
CA VAL A 642 -8.24 25.35 -19.61
C VAL A 642 -7.20 25.04 -20.68
N LEU A 643 -6.12 25.82 -20.68
CA LEU A 643 -4.92 25.55 -21.45
C LEU A 643 -3.72 25.53 -20.50
N ASP A 644 -3.15 24.35 -20.31
CA ASP A 644 -1.93 24.14 -19.54
C ASP A 644 -0.85 23.49 -20.40
N LEU A 645 0.16 24.28 -20.71
CA LEU A 645 1.35 23.87 -21.47
C LEU A 645 2.63 24.07 -20.63
N SER A 646 2.50 24.22 -19.31
CA SER A 646 3.61 24.53 -18.42
C SER A 646 4.67 23.42 -18.37
N ARG A 647 5.90 23.76 -17.99
CA ARG A 647 7.01 22.81 -17.80
C ARG A 647 7.26 21.95 -19.04
N ASN A 648 7.49 22.63 -20.15
CA ASN A 648 7.88 22.07 -21.43
C ASN A 648 9.12 22.85 -21.94
N ASN A 649 9.49 22.63 -23.20
CA ASN A 649 10.58 23.30 -23.90
C ASN A 649 10.04 24.26 -24.99
N LEU A 650 8.84 24.82 -24.81
CA LEU A 650 8.20 25.72 -25.78
C LEU A 650 8.97 27.04 -25.89
N SER A 651 9.00 27.63 -27.07
CA SER A 651 9.77 28.85 -27.35
C SER A 651 9.02 29.82 -28.28
N GLY A 652 9.59 31.00 -28.54
CA GLY A 652 8.96 32.05 -29.36
C GLY A 652 7.84 32.78 -28.64
N ASP A 653 7.09 33.59 -29.38
CA ASP A 653 6.10 34.51 -28.83
C ASP A 653 4.77 33.82 -28.47
N ILE A 654 4.03 34.41 -27.52
CA ILE A 654 2.64 34.02 -27.27
C ILE A 654 1.78 34.48 -28.47
N PRO A 655 1.10 33.57 -29.20
CA PRO A 655 0.34 33.95 -30.39
C PRO A 655 -0.86 34.83 -30.02
N THR A 656 -1.01 35.96 -30.72
CA THR A 656 -2.13 36.90 -30.50
C THR A 656 -3.50 36.23 -30.66
N GLN A 657 -3.59 35.20 -31.51
CA GLN A 657 -4.78 34.41 -31.78
C GLN A 657 -5.32 33.67 -30.55
N ILE A 658 -4.54 33.54 -29.47
CA ILE A 658 -5.04 32.97 -28.20
C ILE A 658 -6.24 33.78 -27.65
N SER A 659 -6.35 35.07 -28.01
CA SER A 659 -7.50 35.90 -27.65
C SER A 659 -8.82 35.45 -28.27
N SER A 660 -8.78 34.60 -29.31
CA SER A 660 -9.97 34.01 -29.94
C SER A 660 -10.60 32.89 -29.10
N CYS A 661 -9.87 32.34 -28.11
CA CYS A 661 -10.38 31.38 -27.13
C CYS A 661 -11.24 32.09 -26.07
N SER A 662 -12.37 32.69 -26.47
CA SER A 662 -13.17 33.61 -25.65
C SER A 662 -13.69 33.05 -24.32
N LYS A 663 -13.80 31.72 -24.20
CA LYS A 663 -14.23 31.03 -22.98
C LYS A 663 -13.09 30.69 -22.00
N LEU A 664 -11.84 30.98 -22.36
CA LEU A 664 -10.66 30.58 -21.59
C LEU A 664 -10.70 31.18 -20.18
N LYS A 665 -10.57 30.30 -19.17
CA LYS A 665 -10.57 30.64 -17.74
C LYS A 665 -9.17 30.50 -17.14
N THR A 666 -8.40 29.53 -17.63
CA THR A 666 -7.09 29.19 -17.10
C THR A 666 -6.09 29.12 -18.23
N LEU A 667 -5.03 29.93 -18.14
CA LEU A 667 -3.90 29.92 -19.04
C LEU A 667 -2.61 29.75 -18.23
N VAL A 668 -1.95 28.61 -18.41
CA VAL A 668 -0.69 28.30 -17.73
C VAL A 668 0.36 27.94 -18.77
N LEU A 669 1.38 28.79 -18.91
CA LEU A 669 2.51 28.63 -19.83
C LEU A 669 3.85 28.64 -19.08
N SER A 670 3.83 28.53 -17.75
CA SER A 670 5.01 28.70 -16.91
C SER A 670 6.08 27.64 -17.12
N HIS A 671 7.33 27.96 -16.77
CA HIS A 671 8.48 27.07 -16.95
C HIS A 671 8.65 26.58 -18.40
N ASN A 672 8.81 27.52 -19.34
CA ASN A 672 9.16 27.26 -20.73
C ASN A 672 10.29 28.21 -21.16
N HIS A 673 10.56 28.31 -22.46
CA HIS A 673 11.47 29.26 -23.09
C HIS A 673 10.73 30.29 -23.95
N ILE A 674 9.48 30.63 -23.58
CA ILE A 674 8.65 31.59 -24.31
C ILE A 674 9.29 32.97 -24.19
N SER A 675 9.34 33.70 -25.30
CA SER A 675 9.94 35.03 -25.41
C SER A 675 8.95 36.05 -25.99
N GLY A 676 9.45 37.20 -26.43
CA GLY A 676 8.60 38.27 -26.98
C GLY A 676 7.88 39.06 -25.89
N THR A 677 6.73 39.65 -26.23
CA THR A 677 5.94 40.51 -25.34
C THR A 677 4.59 39.89 -25.00
N ILE A 678 3.99 40.25 -23.86
CA ILE A 678 2.62 39.86 -23.52
C ILE A 678 1.63 40.55 -24.49
N PRO A 679 0.87 39.81 -25.32
CA PRO A 679 -0.09 40.42 -26.24
C PRO A 679 -1.23 41.13 -25.50
N SER A 680 -1.47 42.40 -25.84
CA SER A 680 -2.57 43.19 -25.22
C SER A 680 -3.96 42.59 -25.51
N GLN A 681 -4.09 41.81 -26.59
CA GLN A 681 -5.31 41.09 -26.99
C GLN A 681 -5.76 40.05 -25.96
N ILE A 682 -4.84 39.49 -25.14
CA ILE A 682 -5.18 38.57 -24.03
C ILE A 682 -6.12 39.25 -23.03
N CYS A 683 -6.04 40.58 -22.92
CA CYS A 683 -6.90 41.36 -22.02
C CYS A 683 -8.38 41.31 -22.43
N GLY A 684 -8.68 41.01 -23.70
CA GLY A 684 -10.04 40.82 -24.22
C GLY A 684 -10.71 39.52 -23.74
N LEU A 685 -9.96 38.59 -23.14
CA LEU A 685 -10.50 37.33 -22.59
C LEU A 685 -11.18 37.60 -21.25
N VAL A 686 -12.44 38.03 -21.27
CA VAL A 686 -13.19 38.42 -20.06
C VAL A 686 -13.34 37.29 -19.04
N SER A 687 -13.43 36.04 -19.49
CA SER A 687 -13.59 34.85 -18.62
C SER A 687 -12.30 34.40 -17.92
N LEU A 688 -11.14 34.95 -18.30
CA LEU A 688 -9.85 34.55 -17.77
C LEU A 688 -9.76 34.87 -16.27
N ALA A 689 -9.43 33.86 -15.47
CA ALA A 689 -9.36 33.91 -14.01
C ALA A 689 -7.97 33.59 -13.47
N LEU A 690 -7.19 32.78 -14.19
CA LEU A 690 -5.80 32.48 -13.86
C LEU A 690 -4.91 32.66 -15.08
N ILE A 691 -3.84 33.42 -14.91
CA ILE A 691 -2.77 33.61 -15.88
C ILE A 691 -1.46 33.34 -15.16
N ASP A 692 -0.74 32.31 -15.58
CA ASP A 692 0.61 32.02 -15.11
C ASP A 692 1.56 31.91 -16.30
N LEU A 693 2.40 32.93 -16.45
CA LEU A 693 3.45 33.02 -17.47
C LEU A 693 4.85 32.98 -16.83
N SER A 694 4.95 32.58 -15.57
CA SER A 694 6.19 32.66 -14.80
C SER A 694 7.30 31.74 -15.35
N TYR A 695 8.56 32.00 -15.03
CA TYR A 695 9.71 31.20 -15.47
C TYR A 695 9.76 31.04 -17.01
N ASN A 696 9.87 32.16 -17.70
CA ASN A 696 10.05 32.25 -19.15
C ASN A 696 11.08 33.36 -19.46
N SER A 697 11.18 33.78 -20.73
CA SER A 697 12.03 34.87 -21.20
C SER A 697 11.20 35.99 -21.84
N ILE A 698 10.00 36.25 -21.29
CA ILE A 698 9.07 37.26 -21.80
C ILE A 698 9.57 38.65 -21.40
N GLY A 699 9.71 39.55 -22.37
CA GLY A 699 10.15 40.93 -22.17
C GLY A 699 9.09 41.97 -22.52
N GLY A 700 9.53 43.23 -22.58
CA GLY A 700 8.66 44.38 -22.86
C GLY A 700 7.82 44.83 -21.66
N GLU A 701 6.94 45.80 -21.90
CA GLU A 701 6.10 46.38 -20.84
C GLU A 701 4.88 45.52 -20.52
N ILE A 702 4.42 45.56 -19.26
CA ILE A 702 3.17 44.92 -18.85
C ILE A 702 1.99 45.73 -19.42
N PRO A 703 1.12 45.15 -20.27
CA PRO A 703 -0.04 45.87 -20.80
C PRO A 703 -0.99 46.30 -19.68
N TYR A 704 -1.26 47.61 -19.57
CA TYR A 704 -2.17 48.13 -18.53
C TYR A 704 -3.58 47.55 -18.61
N GLN A 705 -4.00 47.08 -19.80
CA GLN A 705 -5.28 46.43 -20.02
C GLN A 705 -5.44 45.12 -19.23
N LEU A 706 -4.36 44.47 -18.76
CA LEU A 706 -4.44 43.27 -17.92
C LEU A 706 -5.16 43.53 -16.59
N GLY A 707 -5.09 44.77 -16.10
CA GLY A 707 -5.74 45.21 -14.87
C GLY A 707 -7.19 45.70 -15.02
N ASN A 708 -7.69 45.84 -16.25
CA ASN A 708 -8.99 46.48 -16.52
C ASN A 708 -10.22 45.57 -16.31
N VAL A 709 -10.05 44.30 -15.95
CA VAL A 709 -11.16 43.34 -15.80
C VAL A 709 -11.32 42.92 -14.33
N LYS A 710 -12.55 43.07 -13.79
CA LYS A 710 -12.85 43.05 -12.34
C LYS A 710 -12.63 41.69 -11.62
N ILE A 711 -11.89 41.77 -10.50
CA ILE A 711 -12.11 41.20 -9.14
C ILE A 711 -11.77 39.71 -8.83
N SER A 712 -11.48 38.80 -9.77
CA SER A 712 -11.10 37.41 -9.40
C SER A 712 -9.82 36.86 -10.00
N ARG A 713 -9.04 37.68 -10.71
CA ARG A 713 -7.88 37.23 -11.47
C ARG A 713 -6.65 37.03 -10.61
N VAL A 714 -6.00 35.89 -10.80
CA VAL A 714 -4.64 35.57 -10.32
C VAL A 714 -3.69 35.74 -11.50
N LEU A 715 -2.65 36.55 -11.32
CA LEU A 715 -1.64 36.83 -12.34
C LEU A 715 -0.25 36.54 -11.78
N ASP A 716 0.45 35.58 -12.37
CA ASP A 716 1.87 35.33 -12.09
C ASP A 716 2.70 35.58 -13.36
N LEU A 717 3.59 36.55 -13.26
CA LEU A 717 4.54 36.94 -14.31
C LEU A 717 5.99 36.84 -13.81
N SER A 718 6.22 36.17 -12.68
CA SER A 718 7.53 36.15 -12.04
C SER A 718 8.58 35.40 -12.87
N TYR A 719 9.87 35.70 -12.65
CA TYR A 719 10.97 35.06 -13.38
C TYR A 719 10.84 35.21 -14.90
N ASN A 720 10.85 36.45 -15.37
CA ASN A 720 10.82 36.85 -16.77
C ASN A 720 11.77 38.04 -17.00
N ASP A 721 11.74 38.63 -18.19
CA ASP A 721 12.55 39.78 -18.61
C ASP A 721 11.70 41.06 -18.81
N LEU A 722 10.57 41.19 -18.10
CA LEU A 722 9.63 42.31 -18.25
C LEU A 722 10.26 43.64 -17.79
N THR A 723 10.00 44.71 -18.53
CA THR A 723 10.57 46.05 -18.31
C THR A 723 9.51 47.13 -18.13
N GLY A 724 9.91 48.32 -17.68
CA GLY A 724 9.02 49.49 -17.57
C GLY A 724 8.16 49.51 -16.31
N LYS A 725 7.15 50.40 -16.30
CA LYS A 725 6.35 50.71 -15.10
C LYS A 725 5.31 49.64 -14.79
N ILE A 726 5.06 49.41 -13.50
CA ILE A 726 3.92 48.60 -13.02
C ILE A 726 2.62 49.41 -13.24
N PRO A 727 1.68 48.94 -14.08
CA PRO A 727 0.42 49.66 -14.31
C PRO A 727 -0.49 49.70 -13.07
N ASN A 728 -1.00 50.89 -12.73
CA ASN A 728 -1.90 51.08 -11.58
C ASN A 728 -3.20 50.25 -11.67
N SER A 729 -3.65 49.91 -12.89
CA SER A 729 -4.83 49.08 -13.12
C SER A 729 -4.72 47.69 -12.49
N LEU A 730 -3.52 47.16 -12.27
CA LEU A 730 -3.31 45.83 -11.68
C LEU A 730 -3.73 45.74 -10.19
N ILE A 731 -4.03 46.87 -9.54
CA ILE A 731 -4.50 46.91 -8.14
C ILE A 731 -5.84 46.17 -7.93
N LEU A 732 -6.61 46.01 -9.02
CA LEU A 732 -7.92 45.37 -9.01
C LEU A 732 -7.86 43.83 -9.06
N LEU A 733 -6.66 43.25 -9.20
CA LEU A 733 -6.45 41.80 -9.25
C LEU A 733 -6.56 41.18 -7.85
N ARG A 734 -6.92 39.89 -7.79
CA ARG A 734 -7.04 39.15 -6.52
C ARG A 734 -5.68 38.75 -5.96
N ARG A 735 -4.77 38.36 -6.84
CA ARG A 735 -3.36 38.05 -6.52
C ARG A 735 -2.49 38.42 -7.71
N ILE A 736 -1.30 38.90 -7.40
CA ILE A 736 -0.27 39.21 -8.38
C ILE A 736 1.09 38.73 -7.88
N ASN A 737 1.94 38.29 -8.81
CA ASN A 737 3.36 38.06 -8.59
C ASN A 737 4.15 38.57 -9.80
N LEU A 738 4.97 39.60 -9.58
CA LEU A 738 5.81 40.27 -10.58
C LEU A 738 7.30 40.13 -10.25
N SER A 739 7.65 39.32 -9.25
CA SER A 739 9.03 39.18 -8.78
C SER A 739 9.99 38.68 -9.87
N CYS A 740 11.27 38.97 -9.74
CA CYS A 740 12.32 38.48 -10.62
C CYS A 740 12.10 38.89 -12.10
N ASN A 741 12.00 40.20 -12.32
CA ASN A 741 11.83 40.84 -13.63
C ASN A 741 12.86 41.98 -13.80
N SER A 742 12.62 42.94 -14.69
CA SER A 742 13.43 44.16 -14.87
C SER A 742 12.54 45.43 -14.89
N LEU A 743 11.49 45.42 -14.07
CA LEU A 743 10.51 46.50 -13.95
C LEU A 743 11.08 47.70 -13.18
N ASP A 744 10.43 48.86 -13.30
CA ASP A 744 10.81 50.06 -12.54
C ASP A 744 10.65 49.82 -11.03
N HIS A 745 11.62 50.26 -10.23
CA HIS A 745 11.59 50.15 -8.75
C HIS A 745 10.42 50.90 -8.07
N HIS A 746 9.65 51.69 -8.83
CA HIS A 746 8.54 52.47 -8.31
C HIS A 746 7.25 51.63 -8.23
N ILE A 747 6.94 51.13 -7.03
CA ILE A 747 5.69 50.42 -6.75
C ILE A 747 4.56 51.44 -6.54
N PRO A 748 3.45 51.38 -7.31
CA PRO A 748 2.34 52.29 -7.15
C PRO A 748 1.72 52.33 -5.75
N LEU A 749 1.25 53.53 -5.35
CA LEU A 749 0.54 53.75 -4.09
C LEU A 749 -0.70 52.86 -4.00
N GLY A 750 -0.85 52.12 -2.89
CA GLY A 750 -1.94 51.18 -2.65
C GLY A 750 -1.59 49.70 -2.82
N PHE A 751 -0.62 49.36 -3.68
CA PHE A 751 -0.24 47.95 -3.93
C PHE A 751 0.36 47.28 -2.69
N ARG A 752 1.12 48.03 -1.87
CA ARG A 752 1.77 47.54 -0.65
C ARG A 752 0.79 47.05 0.43
N ASN A 753 -0.47 47.49 0.37
CA ASN A 753 -1.53 47.07 1.31
C ASN A 753 -2.41 45.97 0.70
N SER A 754 -2.45 45.85 -0.63
CA SER A 754 -3.30 44.91 -1.36
C SER A 754 -2.60 43.58 -1.66
N PHE A 755 -1.27 43.57 -1.74
CA PHE A 755 -0.47 42.40 -2.13
C PHE A 755 0.76 42.25 -1.25
N PRO A 756 1.26 41.01 -1.04
CA PRO A 756 2.42 40.77 -0.20
C PRO A 756 3.70 41.33 -0.85
N SER A 757 4.65 41.76 -0.03
CA SER A 757 5.85 42.49 -0.49
C SER A 757 6.76 41.68 -1.41
N ASP A 758 6.75 40.36 -1.27
CA ASP A 758 7.52 39.42 -2.08
C ASP A 758 7.05 39.36 -3.53
N ALA A 759 5.78 39.72 -3.81
CA ALA A 759 5.24 39.82 -5.16
C ALA A 759 5.94 40.88 -6.04
N PHE A 760 6.76 41.76 -5.47
CA PHE A 760 7.43 42.86 -6.19
C PHE A 760 8.94 42.88 -5.97
N ILE A 761 9.58 41.75 -5.68
CA ILE A 761 11.05 41.68 -5.63
C ILE A 761 11.57 41.79 -7.06
N ILE A 762 11.95 42.99 -7.51
CA ILE A 762 12.21 43.24 -8.94
C ILE A 762 13.65 42.90 -9.34
N ASP A 763 14.61 42.90 -8.42
CA ASP A 763 16.00 42.64 -8.75
C ASP A 763 16.27 41.16 -9.06
N LYS A 764 16.66 40.87 -10.30
CA LYS A 764 17.09 39.54 -10.77
C LYS A 764 18.25 38.97 -9.93
N TYR A 765 19.08 39.83 -9.34
CA TYR A 765 20.16 39.48 -8.41
C TYR A 765 19.67 38.90 -7.08
N PHE A 766 18.53 39.35 -6.55
CA PHE A 766 17.92 38.76 -5.36
C PHE A 766 17.15 37.46 -5.64
N CYS A 767 17.07 37.07 -6.92
CA CYS A 767 16.33 35.91 -7.41
C CYS A 767 17.21 34.73 -7.84
N SER A 768 18.53 34.80 -7.66
CA SER A 768 19.46 33.68 -7.86
C SER A 768 20.18 33.32 -6.55
N PRO A 769 20.46 32.03 -6.28
CA PRO A 769 21.09 31.60 -5.05
C PRO A 769 22.62 31.77 -5.13
N GLN A 770 23.14 33.00 -5.10
CA GLN A 770 24.59 33.28 -5.00
C GLN A 770 24.92 34.73 -4.56
N MET A 771 25.07 34.91 -3.24
CA MET A 771 25.92 35.86 -2.48
C MET A 771 25.83 37.41 -2.65
N PRO A 772 26.27 38.18 -1.61
CA PRO A 772 25.69 39.47 -1.22
C PRO A 772 26.64 40.67 -1.32
N GLN A 773 26.10 41.90 -1.41
CA GLN A 773 26.81 43.12 -0.98
C GLN A 773 25.92 44.18 -0.32
N GLN A 774 26.52 44.86 0.66
CA GLN A 774 26.02 45.89 1.59
C GLN A 774 25.80 47.25 0.91
N LEU A 775 24.88 48.12 1.37
CA LEU A 775 25.06 49.37 2.16
C LEU A 775 23.88 50.34 1.81
N PRO A 776 23.59 51.49 2.49
CA PRO A 776 23.99 52.00 3.80
C PRO A 776 22.81 52.46 4.70
N THR A 777 23.15 52.78 5.95
CA THR A 777 22.33 53.38 7.02
C THR A 777 22.03 54.87 6.83
N HIS A 778 20.84 55.34 7.22
CA HIS A 778 20.65 56.72 7.70
C HIS A 778 19.57 56.87 8.81
N SER A 779 20.10 57.22 9.99
CA SER A 779 19.62 58.12 11.07
C SER A 779 18.13 58.27 11.48
N ARG A 780 17.93 58.06 12.79
CA ARG A 780 16.80 58.43 13.67
C ARG A 780 16.54 59.95 13.74
N THR A 781 15.31 60.35 14.11
CA THR A 781 15.05 61.35 15.17
C THR A 781 13.68 61.19 15.87
N ASN A 782 13.74 60.75 17.14
CA ASN A 782 13.03 61.10 18.38
C ASN A 782 11.72 61.94 18.48
N ASN A 783 10.88 61.43 19.42
CA ASN A 783 10.22 62.07 20.59
C ASN A 783 8.76 62.59 20.54
N GLY A 784 7.96 62.10 21.51
CA GLY A 784 7.13 62.95 22.40
C GLY A 784 5.63 62.64 22.51
N VAL A 785 5.20 62.03 23.63
CA VAL A 785 3.80 61.98 24.15
C VAL A 785 3.66 63.11 25.20
N PRO A 786 2.46 63.70 25.50
CA PRO A 786 1.68 63.27 26.68
C PRO A 786 0.13 63.50 26.69
N ILE A 787 -0.59 62.44 27.09
CA ILE A 787 -1.66 62.22 28.11
C ILE A 787 -2.44 63.39 28.81
N ASN A 788 -3.80 63.31 28.84
CA ASN A 788 -4.78 63.24 29.99
C ASN A 788 -6.19 63.78 29.60
N TRP A 789 -7.36 63.23 29.99
CA TRP A 789 -7.90 62.99 31.34
C TRP A 789 -8.97 61.87 31.39
N LYS A 790 -9.01 61.18 32.54
CA LYS A 790 -10.09 60.32 33.05
C LYS A 790 -11.09 61.18 33.85
N ILE A 791 -12.42 61.01 33.70
CA ILE A 791 -13.53 61.18 34.71
C ILE A 791 -14.87 60.66 34.08
N PHE A 792 -14.97 59.44 33.53
CA PHE A 792 -16.29 58.94 33.07
C PHE A 792 -16.60 57.47 33.37
N LEU A 793 -15.83 56.82 34.25
CA LEU A 793 -16.04 55.41 34.59
C LEU A 793 -16.89 55.09 35.83
N PRO A 794 -17.15 55.98 36.83
CA PRO A 794 -17.85 55.53 38.03
C PRO A 794 -19.39 55.66 37.96
N LEU A 795 -19.97 56.24 36.89
CA LEU A 795 -21.43 56.40 36.72
C LEU A 795 -22.08 55.28 35.89
N THR A 796 -21.30 54.52 35.10
CA THR A 796 -21.82 53.45 34.22
C THR A 796 -21.93 52.10 34.94
N ALA A 797 -21.16 51.88 36.01
CA ALA A 797 -21.14 50.62 36.74
C ALA A 797 -22.37 50.42 37.65
N SER A 798 -22.94 51.50 38.22
CA SER A 798 -24.08 51.41 39.13
C SER A 798 -25.41 51.13 38.42
N LEU A 799 -25.61 51.63 37.19
CA LEU A 799 -26.79 51.33 36.38
C LEU A 799 -26.82 49.88 35.86
N ALA A 800 -25.65 49.32 35.50
CA ALA A 800 -25.58 47.96 34.97
C ALA A 800 -25.95 46.88 36.01
N ILE A 801 -25.62 47.11 37.29
CA ILE A 801 -25.88 46.17 38.38
C ILE A 801 -27.38 46.13 38.73
N LEU A 802 -28.07 47.29 38.68
CA LEU A 802 -29.53 47.36 38.88
C LEU A 802 -30.31 46.70 37.73
N CYS A 803 -29.84 46.85 36.49
CA CYS A 803 -30.44 46.17 35.33
C CYS A 803 -30.27 44.65 35.39
N PHE A 804 -29.10 44.15 35.79
CA PHE A 804 -28.87 42.70 35.93
C PHE A 804 -29.67 42.09 37.08
N GLY A 805 -29.81 42.80 38.21
CA GLY A 805 -30.65 42.36 39.33
C GLY A 805 -32.13 42.25 38.98
N TYR A 806 -32.65 43.19 38.18
CA TYR A 806 -34.04 43.18 37.71
C TYR A 806 -34.30 42.02 36.73
N VAL A 807 -33.39 41.79 35.77
CA VAL A 807 -33.47 40.67 34.82
C VAL A 807 -33.39 39.32 35.55
N PHE A 808 -32.56 39.21 36.59
CA PHE A 808 -32.45 38.00 37.39
C PHE A 808 -33.71 37.71 38.21
N LEU A 809 -34.37 38.74 38.78
CA LEU A 809 -35.65 38.60 39.50
C LEU A 809 -36.81 38.26 38.57
N CYS A 810 -36.84 38.81 37.35
CA CYS A 810 -37.81 38.44 36.31
C CYS A 810 -37.59 37.01 35.81
N TRP A 811 -36.34 36.58 35.66
CA TRP A 811 -35.98 35.22 35.28
C TRP A 811 -36.33 34.20 36.39
N TRP A 812 -36.10 34.55 37.66
CA TRP A 812 -36.45 33.69 38.80
C TRP A 812 -37.97 33.49 38.96
N ARG A 813 -38.78 34.53 38.71
CA ARG A 813 -40.25 34.44 38.76
C ARG A 813 -40.85 33.64 37.59
N LYS A 814 -40.15 33.54 36.46
CA LYS A 814 -40.61 32.79 35.27
C LYS A 814 -40.30 31.29 35.33
N CYS A 815 -39.46 30.84 36.26
CA CYS A 815 -39.04 29.43 36.41
C CYS A 815 -39.82 28.61 37.46
N ARG A 816 -40.98 29.08 37.95
CA ARG A 816 -41.90 28.24 38.75
C ARG A 816 -43.27 28.13 38.06
N GLY A 817 -43.40 27.12 37.20
CA GLY A 817 -44.68 26.68 36.65
C GLY A 817 -44.59 25.77 35.42
N SER A 818 -44.26 24.48 35.62
CA SER A 818 -44.74 23.24 34.93
C SER A 818 -45.05 23.29 33.41
N LYS A 819 -44.65 22.35 32.52
CA LYS A 819 -44.35 20.90 32.63
C LYS A 819 -43.66 20.39 31.34
N CYS A 820 -43.06 19.21 31.45
CA CYS A 820 -42.14 18.53 30.52
C CYS A 820 -42.74 17.95 29.22
N GLU A 821 -41.92 17.91 28.17
CA GLU A 821 -41.82 16.79 27.22
C GLU A 821 -40.35 16.59 26.82
N GLY A 822 -39.83 15.37 26.99
CA GLY A 822 -38.40 15.08 27.01
C GLY A 822 -37.77 14.92 25.62
N LYS A 823 -36.68 15.66 25.35
CA LYS A 823 -35.63 15.23 24.43
C LYS A 823 -34.51 14.58 25.23
N VAL A 824 -34.23 13.32 24.89
CA VAL A 824 -33.16 12.49 25.45
C VAL A 824 -31.81 13.19 25.29
N VAL A 825 -31.16 13.51 26.40
CA VAL A 825 -29.74 13.88 26.47
C VAL A 825 -28.92 12.62 26.21
N LYS A 826 -28.16 12.58 25.11
CA LYS A 826 -27.13 11.56 24.88
C LYS A 826 -25.85 11.96 25.62
N ASN A 827 -25.78 11.66 26.92
CA ASN A 827 -24.48 11.47 27.57
C ASN A 827 -24.08 10.01 27.38
N GLY A 828 -23.31 9.76 26.33
CA GLY A 828 -22.56 8.53 26.09
C GLY A 828 -21.15 8.91 25.66
N ASP A 829 -20.16 8.13 26.09
CA ASP A 829 -18.73 8.35 25.80
C ASP A 829 -18.50 8.64 24.30
N LEU A 830 -18.25 9.91 23.99
CA LEU A 830 -18.30 10.49 22.64
C LEU A 830 -17.25 9.87 21.69
N PHE A 831 -16.23 9.20 22.23
CA PHE A 831 -15.20 8.50 21.44
C PHE A 831 -15.66 7.15 20.89
N SER A 832 -16.87 6.71 21.25
CA SER A 832 -17.53 5.53 20.69
C SER A 832 -18.62 5.86 19.66
N ILE A 833 -18.97 7.15 19.48
CA ILE A 833 -20.17 7.60 18.71
C ILE A 833 -19.80 8.34 17.42
N TRP A 834 -18.60 8.17 16.88
CA TRP A 834 -18.35 8.54 15.48
C TRP A 834 -18.46 7.27 14.64
N ASN A 835 -19.70 6.97 14.23
CA ASN A 835 -19.96 5.94 13.24
C ASN A 835 -19.12 6.21 12.00
N TYR A 836 -18.58 5.13 11.44
CA TYR A 836 -17.66 5.08 10.30
C TYR A 836 -18.21 5.72 9.00
N ASP A 837 -19.48 6.12 8.98
CA ASP A 837 -20.15 6.80 7.86
C ASP A 837 -20.02 8.33 7.89
N GLY A 838 -19.49 8.91 8.99
CA GLY A 838 -19.29 10.34 9.13
C GLY A 838 -20.56 11.20 9.09
N LYS A 839 -21.79 10.64 9.16
CA LYS A 839 -23.03 11.44 9.05
C LYS A 839 -23.29 12.35 10.25
N ILE A 840 -23.06 11.84 11.46
CA ILE A 840 -23.22 12.61 12.71
C ILE A 840 -22.09 13.64 12.81
N ALA A 841 -20.84 13.22 12.54
CA ALA A 841 -19.69 14.11 12.53
C ALA A 841 -19.81 15.21 11.47
N TYR A 842 -20.29 14.92 10.26
CA TYR A 842 -20.49 15.91 9.20
C TYR A 842 -21.51 16.97 9.62
N THR A 843 -22.63 16.58 10.21
CA THR A 843 -23.69 17.54 10.58
C THR A 843 -23.24 18.44 11.74
N ASP A 844 -22.71 17.85 12.81
CA ASP A 844 -22.23 18.58 13.99
C ASP A 844 -21.04 19.50 13.66
N ILE A 845 -20.15 19.07 12.75
CA ILE A 845 -18.96 19.85 12.35
C ILE A 845 -19.31 20.95 11.36
N ILE A 846 -20.21 20.70 10.41
CA ILE A 846 -20.71 21.74 9.51
C ILE A 846 -21.42 22.82 10.32
N GLU A 847 -22.23 22.45 11.32
CA GLU A 847 -22.86 23.41 12.23
C GLU A 847 -21.81 24.16 13.07
N ALA A 848 -20.87 23.46 13.70
CA ALA A 848 -19.82 24.05 14.54
C ALA A 848 -18.82 24.95 13.79
N THR A 849 -18.77 24.87 12.45
CA THR A 849 -17.89 25.66 11.60
C THR A 849 -18.64 26.59 10.64
N GLU A 850 -19.97 26.70 10.79
CA GLU A 850 -20.86 27.46 9.88
C GLU A 850 -20.61 27.10 8.39
N GLY A 851 -20.35 25.83 8.10
CA GLY A 851 -20.04 25.35 6.75
C GLY A 851 -18.57 25.53 6.33
N PHE A 852 -17.62 25.37 7.26
CA PHE A 852 -16.19 25.66 7.06
C PHE A 852 -15.93 27.12 6.64
N ASP A 853 -16.60 28.06 7.32
CA ASP A 853 -16.36 29.49 7.12
C ASP A 853 -14.88 29.84 7.40
N ILE A 854 -14.33 30.75 6.59
CA ILE A 854 -12.93 31.15 6.67
C ILE A 854 -12.56 31.76 8.03
N ARG A 855 -13.53 32.29 8.79
CA ARG A 855 -13.34 32.80 10.16
C ARG A 855 -12.84 31.74 11.13
N TYR A 856 -13.11 30.46 10.85
CA TYR A 856 -12.63 29.33 11.64
C TYR A 856 -11.32 28.75 11.11
N CYS A 857 -10.82 29.21 9.95
CA CYS A 857 -9.60 28.72 9.33
C CYS A 857 -8.36 29.21 10.11
N ILE A 858 -7.59 28.28 10.66
CA ILE A 858 -6.38 28.55 11.44
C ILE A 858 -5.08 28.30 10.66
N GLY A 859 -5.16 27.70 9.47
CA GLY A 859 -4.01 27.48 8.61
C GLY A 859 -4.38 26.94 7.23
N SER A 860 -3.56 27.23 6.23
CA SER A 860 -3.72 26.70 4.87
C SER A 860 -2.37 26.22 4.38
N GLY A 861 -2.28 24.97 3.94
CA GLY A 861 -1.08 24.34 3.41
C GLY A 861 -1.31 23.71 2.03
N GLY A 862 -0.27 23.05 1.50
CA GLY A 862 -0.30 22.40 0.18
C GLY A 862 -1.34 21.29 0.05
N CYS A 863 -1.65 20.59 1.15
CA CYS A 863 -2.61 19.49 1.15
C CYS A 863 -4.04 19.89 1.57
N GLY A 864 -4.28 21.13 2.03
CA GLY A 864 -5.61 21.53 2.52
C GLY A 864 -5.63 22.72 3.49
N ARG A 865 -6.79 22.99 4.09
CA ARG A 865 -7.04 24.01 5.12
C ARG A 865 -7.37 23.38 6.46
N VAL A 866 -6.87 23.97 7.53
CA VAL A 866 -7.14 23.54 8.90
C VAL A 866 -8.09 24.54 9.56
N TYR A 867 -9.16 24.04 10.17
CA TYR A 867 -10.17 24.84 10.85
C TYR A 867 -10.24 24.50 12.34
N LYS A 868 -10.48 25.50 13.18
CA LYS A 868 -10.79 25.30 14.60
C LYS A 868 -12.29 25.10 14.76
N ALA A 869 -12.70 24.03 15.43
CA ALA A 869 -14.10 23.78 15.75
C ALA A 869 -14.29 23.44 17.22
N GLN A 870 -15.38 23.91 17.82
CA GLN A 870 -15.82 23.47 19.14
C GLN A 870 -17.00 22.53 18.97
N LEU A 871 -16.83 21.27 19.37
CA LEU A 871 -17.86 20.25 19.27
C LEU A 871 -18.98 20.53 20.29
N PRO A 872 -20.20 19.96 20.11
CA PRO A 872 -21.30 20.08 21.08
C PRO A 872 -20.96 19.62 22.50
N SER A 873 -19.92 18.79 22.65
CA SER A 873 -19.36 18.37 23.94
C SER A 873 -18.50 19.42 24.65
N GLY A 874 -18.28 20.59 24.03
CA GLY A 874 -17.41 21.66 24.52
C GLY A 874 -15.93 21.50 24.14
N ARG A 875 -15.54 20.35 23.56
CA ARG A 875 -14.14 20.07 23.18
C ARG A 875 -13.74 20.83 21.91
N VAL A 876 -12.56 21.43 21.92
CA VAL A 876 -11.96 22.12 20.76
C VAL A 876 -11.09 21.14 19.96
N VAL A 877 -11.27 21.11 18.65
CA VAL A 877 -10.54 20.22 17.71
C VAL A 877 -10.01 21.00 16.50
N ALA A 878 -8.98 20.46 15.86
CA ALA A 878 -8.47 20.94 14.59
C ALA A 878 -9.00 20.06 13.45
N LEU A 879 -9.57 20.67 12.42
CA LEU A 879 -10.17 20.01 11.28
C LEU A 879 -9.34 20.26 10.03
N LYS A 880 -8.52 19.29 9.63
CA LYS A 880 -7.72 19.39 8.40
C LYS A 880 -8.58 18.93 7.22
N LYS A 881 -9.20 19.89 6.53
CA LYS A 881 -10.02 19.69 5.34
C LYS A 881 -9.15 19.83 4.08
N LEU A 882 -9.22 18.85 3.18
CA LEU A 882 -8.52 18.92 1.89
C LEU A 882 -9.21 19.95 0.97
N HIS A 883 -8.51 20.51 -0.02
CA HIS A 883 -9.12 21.50 -0.91
C HIS A 883 -10.28 20.89 -1.71
N ASN A 884 -11.39 21.63 -1.83
CA ASN A 884 -12.67 21.15 -2.36
C ASN A 884 -12.64 20.76 -3.86
N LEU A 885 -11.58 21.08 -4.60
CA LEU A 885 -11.44 20.82 -6.04
C LEU A 885 -10.80 19.47 -6.38
N GLU A 886 -10.35 18.71 -5.38
CA GLU A 886 -9.40 17.59 -5.56
C GLU A 886 -9.90 16.26 -4.96
N ALA A 887 -11.20 16.15 -4.64
CA ALA A 887 -11.79 14.87 -4.24
C ALA A 887 -11.84 13.83 -5.39
N SER A 888 -11.49 14.25 -6.61
CA SER A 888 -11.31 13.45 -7.82
C SER A 888 -9.85 13.15 -8.16
N GLU A 889 -8.87 13.67 -7.40
CA GLU A 889 -7.45 13.36 -7.59
C GLU A 889 -7.02 12.17 -6.70
N SER A 890 -6.56 11.09 -7.33
CA SER A 890 -6.09 9.87 -6.65
C SER A 890 -4.85 10.11 -5.77
N THR A 891 -3.95 11.03 -6.15
CA THR A 891 -2.75 11.37 -5.37
C THR A 891 -3.07 12.00 -4.02
N LEU A 892 -4.00 12.96 -3.96
CA LEU A 892 -4.40 13.63 -2.72
C LEU A 892 -5.23 12.70 -1.81
N CYS A 893 -6.03 11.82 -2.42
CA CYS A 893 -6.71 10.72 -1.70
C CYS A 893 -5.68 9.77 -1.04
N GLY A 894 -4.57 9.50 -1.72
CA GLY A 894 -3.44 8.72 -1.21
C GLY A 894 -2.78 9.36 0.03
N ILE A 895 -2.50 10.66 0.00
CA ILE A 895 -1.93 11.42 1.13
C ILE A 895 -2.86 11.37 2.35
N PHE A 896 -4.16 11.59 2.15
CA PHE A 896 -5.17 11.54 3.21
C PHE A 896 -5.28 10.14 3.83
N LYS A 897 -5.41 9.10 2.99
CA LYS A 897 -5.49 7.70 3.46
C LYS A 897 -4.22 7.30 4.20
N ASN A 898 -3.06 7.78 3.76
CA ASN A 898 -1.79 7.50 4.40
C ASN A 898 -1.68 8.18 5.77
N GLU A 899 -2.08 9.44 5.89
CA GLU A 899 -2.11 10.17 7.16
C GLU A 899 -3.05 9.50 8.17
N VAL A 900 -4.26 9.11 7.76
CA VAL A 900 -5.20 8.33 8.60
C VAL A 900 -4.58 7.00 9.03
N ARG A 901 -4.01 6.24 8.09
CA ARG A 901 -3.43 4.91 8.35
C ARG A 901 -2.26 4.99 9.33
N THR A 902 -1.40 5.99 9.20
CA THR A 902 -0.24 6.17 10.07
C THR A 902 -0.67 6.63 11.45
N LEU A 903 -1.46 7.72 11.56
CA LEU A 903 -1.90 8.27 12.85
C LEU A 903 -2.86 7.35 13.63
N ALA A 904 -3.60 6.46 12.95
CA ALA A 904 -4.42 5.45 13.63
C ALA A 904 -3.59 4.36 14.33
N LYS A 905 -2.35 4.12 13.87
CA LYS A 905 -1.47 3.05 14.38
C LYS A 905 -0.47 3.51 15.42
N ILE A 906 -0.15 4.80 15.45
CA ILE A 906 0.86 5.37 16.34
C ILE A 906 0.21 6.19 17.46
N ARG A 907 0.77 6.11 18.66
CA ARG A 907 0.37 6.95 19.79
C ARG A 907 1.60 7.33 20.60
N HIS A 908 1.89 8.63 20.64
CA HIS A 908 3.03 9.16 21.37
C HIS A 908 2.70 10.58 21.84
N ARG A 909 3.20 11.00 23.01
CA ARG A 909 2.89 12.33 23.60
C ARG A 909 3.33 13.51 22.72
N ASN A 910 4.39 13.31 21.93
CA ASN A 910 4.95 14.30 21.01
C ASN A 910 4.51 14.06 19.55
N ILE A 911 3.38 13.39 19.32
CA ILE A 911 2.75 13.20 18.01
C ILE A 911 1.27 13.60 18.12
N VAL A 912 0.77 14.38 17.18
CA VAL A 912 -0.63 14.84 17.18
C VAL A 912 -1.59 13.65 17.16
N ARG A 913 -2.58 13.68 18.05
CA ARG A 913 -3.58 12.62 18.14
C ARG A 913 -4.69 12.79 17.09
N LEU A 914 -5.00 11.73 16.37
CA LEU A 914 -6.19 11.60 15.54
C LEU A 914 -7.39 11.20 16.41
N TYR A 915 -8.46 12.00 16.40
CA TYR A 915 -9.73 11.65 17.04
C TYR A 915 -10.69 10.94 16.06
N GLY A 916 -10.59 11.25 14.77
CA GLY A 916 -11.38 10.60 13.73
C GLY A 916 -11.17 11.27 12.37
N PHE A 917 -11.97 10.88 11.40
CA PHE A 917 -11.93 11.45 10.05
C PHE A 917 -13.34 11.39 9.44
N CYS A 918 -13.58 12.22 8.44
CA CYS A 918 -14.80 12.22 7.64
C CYS A 918 -14.44 11.98 6.18
N LEU A 919 -15.11 11.01 5.56
CA LEU A 919 -14.99 10.68 4.15
C LEU A 919 -16.37 10.85 3.48
N HIS A 920 -16.76 12.09 3.22
CA HIS A 920 -18.06 12.41 2.62
C HIS A 920 -17.90 12.93 1.18
N GLN A 921 -18.88 12.66 0.31
CA GLN A 921 -18.84 13.01 -1.13
C GLN A 921 -18.64 14.51 -1.41
N LYS A 922 -18.92 15.38 -0.43
CA LYS A 922 -18.77 16.85 -0.55
C LYS A 922 -17.57 17.41 0.22
N CYS A 923 -16.94 16.63 1.10
CA CYS A 923 -15.92 17.10 2.02
C CYS A 923 -15.15 15.94 2.66
N MET A 924 -13.82 15.95 2.57
CA MET A 924 -12.93 15.05 3.30
C MET A 924 -12.11 15.85 4.32
N PHE A 925 -12.11 15.41 5.59
CA PHE A 925 -11.32 16.07 6.62
C PHE A 925 -10.90 15.13 7.76
N LEU A 926 -9.76 15.45 8.38
CA LEU A 926 -9.27 14.80 9.59
C LEU A 926 -9.72 15.60 10.81
N VAL A 927 -10.09 14.90 11.88
CA VAL A 927 -10.37 15.50 13.19
C VAL A 927 -9.20 15.20 14.11
N LEU A 928 -8.39 16.22 14.34
CA LEU A 928 -7.13 16.16 15.06
C LEU A 928 -7.24 16.90 16.39
N GLU A 929 -6.31 16.58 17.29
CA GLU A 929 -6.05 17.40 18.47
C GLU A 929 -5.69 18.83 18.08
N TYR A 930 -6.38 19.80 18.67
CA TYR A 930 -6.06 21.22 18.51
C TYR A 930 -4.86 21.57 19.39
N LYS A 931 -3.92 22.34 18.83
CA LYS A 931 -2.73 22.84 19.52
C LYS A 931 -2.78 24.37 19.52
N GLU A 932 -2.90 24.96 20.70
CA GLU A 932 -3.35 26.34 20.91
C GLU A 932 -2.41 27.40 20.33
N ARG A 933 -1.10 27.12 20.32
CA ARG A 933 -0.05 28.03 19.85
C ARG A 933 0.29 27.82 18.36
N GLY A 934 -0.38 26.89 17.68
CA GLY A 934 -0.14 26.63 16.26
C GLY A 934 1.24 26.03 15.99
N SER A 935 1.83 26.31 14.82
CA SER A 935 3.11 25.73 14.42
C SER A 935 4.31 26.53 14.94
N LEU A 936 5.39 25.85 15.30
CA LEU A 936 6.68 26.43 15.70
C LEU A 936 7.19 27.49 14.70
N TYR A 937 7.01 27.29 13.40
CA TYR A 937 7.38 28.25 12.36
C TYR A 937 6.78 29.65 12.56
N HIS A 938 5.50 29.73 12.95
CA HIS A 938 4.81 30.99 13.21
C HIS A 938 5.30 31.62 14.51
N VAL A 939 5.47 30.81 15.55
CA VAL A 939 5.93 31.25 16.88
C VAL A 939 7.35 31.82 16.80
N LEU A 940 8.28 31.22 16.06
CA LEU A 940 9.66 31.70 15.93
C LEU A 940 9.79 33.05 15.17
N ARG A 941 8.85 33.34 14.27
CA ARG A 941 8.83 34.56 13.44
C ARG A 941 8.07 35.73 14.08
N ASN A 942 7.22 35.46 15.06
CA ASN A 942 6.57 36.50 15.85
C ASN A 942 7.51 36.91 16.97
N ASP A 943 7.98 38.17 16.97
CA ASP A 943 8.93 38.65 17.97
C ASP A 943 8.46 38.53 19.42
N ILE A 944 7.14 38.67 19.65
CA ILE A 944 6.55 38.57 20.98
C ILE A 944 6.53 37.11 21.44
N GLU A 945 6.02 36.21 20.60
CA GLU A 945 5.90 34.79 20.94
C GLU A 945 7.27 34.08 20.97
N ALA A 946 8.19 34.46 20.08
CA ALA A 946 9.55 33.94 20.07
C ALA A 946 10.37 34.36 21.29
N ALA A 947 10.03 35.49 21.92
CA ALA A 947 10.59 35.91 23.19
C ALA A 947 10.07 35.06 24.36
N GLU A 948 8.84 34.51 24.28
CA GLU A 948 8.33 33.53 25.24
C GLU A 948 9.09 32.19 25.16
N LEU A 949 9.66 31.86 24.00
CA LEU A 949 10.53 30.69 23.78
C LEU A 949 11.95 30.92 24.31
N ASN A 950 12.11 30.98 25.64
CA ASN A 950 13.43 30.96 26.27
C ASN A 950 14.21 29.68 25.91
N TRP A 951 15.51 29.66 26.20
CA TRP A 951 16.37 28.54 25.80
C TRP A 951 15.89 27.19 26.35
N GLY A 952 15.46 27.13 27.61
CA GLY A 952 14.95 25.89 28.21
C GLY A 952 13.72 25.33 27.48
N ILE A 953 12.78 26.19 27.07
CA ILE A 953 11.61 25.78 26.28
C ILE A 953 12.04 25.28 24.89
N ARG A 954 12.98 25.97 24.23
CA ARG A 954 13.52 25.54 22.94
C ARG A 954 14.19 24.16 23.03
N VAL A 955 14.96 23.90 24.09
CA VAL A 955 15.55 22.57 24.36
C VAL A 955 14.47 21.51 24.57
N ASN A 956 13.38 21.83 25.29
CA ASN A 956 12.25 20.91 25.47
C ASN A 956 11.55 20.56 24.16
N ILE A 957 11.40 21.54 23.25
CA ILE A 957 10.87 21.32 21.91
C ILE A 957 11.77 20.38 21.12
N VAL A 958 13.09 20.64 21.09
CA VAL A 958 14.08 19.77 20.43
C VAL A 958 14.01 18.35 20.99
N ARG A 959 13.90 18.21 22.31
CA ARG A 959 13.74 16.92 23.00
C ARG A 959 12.45 16.20 22.61
N GLY A 960 11.33 16.93 22.52
CA GLY A 960 10.04 16.38 22.09
C GLY A 960 10.08 15.81 20.67
N ILE A 961 10.68 16.55 19.74
CA ILE A 961 10.84 16.10 18.33
C ILE A 961 11.78 14.88 18.27
N ALA A 962 12.90 14.89 19.00
CA ALA A 962 13.84 13.78 19.03
C ALA A 962 13.20 12.49 19.58
N HIS A 963 12.37 12.60 20.63
CA HIS A 963 11.61 11.46 21.17
C HIS A 963 10.60 10.91 20.15
N ALA A 964 9.83 11.79 19.49
CA ALA A 964 8.87 11.38 18.48
C ALA A 964 9.55 10.62 17.33
N LEU A 965 10.68 11.13 16.82
CA LEU A 965 11.42 10.47 15.75
C LEU A 965 12.10 9.19 16.20
N SER A 966 12.66 9.14 17.42
CA SER A 966 13.19 7.89 17.98
C SER A 966 12.13 6.81 18.06
N TYR A 967 10.92 7.18 18.51
CA TYR A 967 9.78 6.27 18.57
C TYR A 967 9.41 5.73 17.18
N LEU A 968 9.29 6.62 16.18
CA LEU A 968 8.94 6.25 14.81
C LEU A 968 9.99 5.35 14.13
N HIS A 969 11.28 5.60 14.39
CA HIS A 969 12.38 4.88 13.74
C HIS A 969 12.77 3.58 14.43
N HIS A 970 12.62 3.49 15.76
CA HIS A 970 13.24 2.43 16.55
C HIS A 970 12.31 1.69 17.51
N ASP A 971 11.24 2.32 17.99
CA ASP A 971 10.35 1.70 19.00
C ASP A 971 9.07 1.10 18.37
N TYR A 972 8.85 1.35 17.07
CA TYR A 972 7.81 0.70 16.27
C TYR A 972 8.37 -0.53 15.53
N THR A 973 7.55 -1.56 15.29
CA THR A 973 7.95 -2.85 14.69
C THR A 973 8.52 -2.74 13.27
N SER A 974 8.32 -1.62 12.61
CA SER A 974 8.87 -1.30 11.29
C SER A 974 9.12 0.21 11.22
N ALA A 975 10.29 0.65 10.74
CA ALA A 975 10.63 2.06 10.81
C ALA A 975 9.63 2.90 9.98
N ILE A 976 9.00 3.89 10.62
CA ILE A 976 8.15 4.88 9.96
C ILE A 976 9.00 6.11 9.69
N ILE A 977 9.24 6.41 8.43
CA ILE A 977 9.98 7.60 8.00
C ILE A 977 8.95 8.69 7.69
N HIS A 978 9.03 9.82 8.39
CA HIS A 978 8.07 10.92 8.28
C HIS A 978 8.18 11.64 6.93
N ARG A 979 9.41 11.86 6.45
CA ARG A 979 9.79 12.50 5.17
C ARG A 979 9.48 14.00 5.04
N ASP A 980 8.70 14.58 5.95
CA ASP A 980 8.42 16.03 5.98
C ASP A 980 8.64 16.68 7.35
N ILE A 981 9.81 16.48 7.95
CA ILE A 981 10.16 17.14 9.23
C ILE A 981 10.52 18.60 8.98
N THR A 982 9.66 19.51 9.41
CA THR A 982 9.84 20.97 9.27
C THR A 982 9.29 21.69 10.50
N SER A 983 9.69 22.94 10.73
CA SER A 983 9.11 23.79 11.79
C SER A 983 7.63 24.11 11.58
N LYS A 984 7.09 23.98 10.36
CA LYS A 984 5.66 24.12 10.07
C LYS A 984 4.84 22.94 10.59
N ASN A 985 5.45 21.75 10.60
CA ASN A 985 4.80 20.49 11.00
C ASN A 985 5.02 20.15 12.48
N VAL A 986 5.72 21.00 13.24
CA VAL A 986 5.84 20.93 14.70
C VAL A 986 4.82 21.88 15.33
N LEU A 987 3.83 21.35 16.02
CA LEU A 987 2.77 22.12 16.68
C LEU A 987 3.02 22.26 18.19
N LEU A 988 2.58 23.38 18.77
CA LEU A 988 2.77 23.72 20.19
C LEU A 988 1.41 23.90 20.90
N ASN A 989 1.26 23.31 22.09
CA ASN A 989 0.12 23.57 22.98
C ASN A 989 0.35 24.83 23.84
N SER A 990 -0.61 25.17 24.70
CA SER A 990 -0.51 26.26 25.66
C SER A 990 0.71 26.16 26.59
N GLU A 991 1.17 24.94 26.87
CA GLU A 991 2.34 24.65 27.72
C GLU A 991 3.67 24.65 26.94
N MET A 992 3.66 25.01 25.66
CA MET A 992 4.85 25.06 24.78
C MET A 992 5.50 23.68 24.55
N GLU A 993 4.73 22.61 24.67
CA GLU A 993 5.14 21.24 24.34
C GLU A 993 4.94 20.94 22.85
N ALA A 994 5.96 20.34 22.25
CA ALA A 994 5.98 20.01 20.82
C ALA A 994 5.27 18.70 20.49
N SER A 995 4.46 18.72 19.44
CA SER A 995 3.86 17.55 18.80
C SER A 995 4.08 17.58 17.29
N LEU A 996 4.56 16.47 16.74
CA LEU A 996 4.76 16.30 15.31
C LEU A 996 3.43 16.03 14.60
N SER A 997 3.23 16.62 13.44
CA SER A 997 2.02 16.57 12.62
C SER A 997 2.34 16.35 11.14
N ASP A 998 1.31 16.13 10.32
CA ASP A 998 1.39 15.98 8.87
C ASP A 998 2.10 14.71 8.36
N PHE A 999 1.47 13.56 8.60
CA PHE A 999 1.99 12.23 8.19
C PHE A 999 1.59 11.84 6.76
N GLY A 1000 1.10 12.79 5.96
CA GLY A 1000 0.54 12.53 4.63
C GLY A 1000 1.50 11.83 3.66
N ILE A 1001 2.79 12.15 3.70
CA ILE A 1001 3.82 11.53 2.84
C ILE A 1001 4.70 10.51 3.59
N SER A 1002 4.35 10.17 4.83
CA SER A 1002 5.10 9.22 5.66
C SER A 1002 5.17 7.83 5.02
N ARG A 1003 6.21 7.06 5.33
CA ARG A 1003 6.44 5.74 4.72
C ARG A 1003 6.87 4.70 5.76
N LEU A 1004 6.23 3.54 5.70
CA LEU A 1004 6.65 2.35 6.44
C LEU A 1004 7.75 1.60 5.67
N ILE A 1005 8.89 1.36 6.30
CA ILE A 1005 9.99 0.56 5.76
C ILE A 1005 10.06 -0.79 6.48
N ASN A 1006 9.92 -1.87 5.71
CA ASN A 1006 9.97 -3.25 6.20
C ASN A 1006 11.17 -3.97 5.56
N HIS A 1007 11.68 -5.02 6.20
CA HIS A 1007 12.68 -5.90 5.56
C HIS A 1007 12.09 -6.53 4.28
N GLY A 1008 12.53 -6.03 3.11
CA GLY A 1008 12.06 -6.47 1.80
C GLY A 1008 11.27 -5.42 0.98
N SER A 1009 10.93 -4.25 1.55
CA SER A 1009 10.31 -3.17 0.77
C SER A 1009 11.36 -2.37 -0.01
N SER A 1010 11.01 -1.92 -1.22
CA SER A 1010 11.89 -1.05 -2.01
C SER A 1010 12.10 0.27 -1.29
N HIS A 1011 13.34 0.58 -0.92
CA HIS A 1011 13.67 1.87 -0.31
C HIS A 1011 13.58 3.04 -1.32
N ARG A 1012 13.41 2.77 -2.63
CA ARG A 1012 13.23 3.83 -3.65
C ARG A 1012 11.83 4.45 -3.62
N THR A 1013 11.72 5.75 -3.86
CA THR A 1013 10.45 6.49 -3.89
C THR A 1013 10.56 7.77 -4.74
N SER A 1014 9.43 8.35 -5.13
CA SER A 1014 9.38 9.70 -5.70
C SER A 1014 9.95 10.72 -4.70
N LEU A 1015 10.62 11.75 -5.21
CA LEU A 1015 11.12 12.84 -4.38
C LEU A 1015 9.93 13.55 -3.74
N ALA A 1016 9.84 13.53 -2.41
CA ALA A 1016 8.79 14.19 -1.65
C ALA A 1016 9.34 14.66 -0.30
N GLY A 1017 8.91 15.83 0.14
CA GLY A 1017 9.37 16.55 1.33
C GLY A 1017 9.63 18.03 1.01
N THR A 1018 9.75 18.86 2.05
CA THR A 1018 9.90 20.32 1.87
C THR A 1018 11.32 20.72 1.47
N TYR A 1019 11.46 21.49 0.38
CA TYR A 1019 12.73 22.10 -0.05
C TYR A 1019 13.38 22.91 1.08
N GLY A 1020 14.69 22.76 1.24
CA GLY A 1020 15.46 23.34 2.36
C GLY A 1020 15.65 22.39 3.55
N TYR A 1021 14.78 21.37 3.69
CA TYR A 1021 14.88 20.34 4.75
C TYR A 1021 15.25 18.96 4.19
N LEU A 1022 15.16 18.77 2.87
CA LEU A 1022 15.46 17.52 2.19
C LEU A 1022 16.94 17.14 2.31
N ALA A 1023 17.17 15.87 2.65
CA ALA A 1023 18.52 15.32 2.71
C ALA A 1023 19.15 15.23 1.31
N PRO A 1024 20.44 15.59 1.14
CA PRO A 1024 21.08 15.72 -0.17
C PRO A 1024 21.09 14.42 -0.98
N GLU A 1025 21.15 13.26 -0.33
CA GLU A 1025 21.12 11.96 -0.99
C GLU A 1025 19.83 11.62 -1.72
N LEU A 1026 18.72 12.26 -1.35
CA LEU A 1026 17.43 12.05 -2.00
C LEU A 1026 17.41 12.57 -3.44
N ALA A 1027 18.22 13.61 -3.73
CA ALA A 1027 18.30 14.21 -5.06
C ALA A 1027 18.89 13.25 -6.12
N TYR A 1028 19.81 12.36 -5.73
CA TYR A 1028 20.52 11.49 -6.66
C TYR A 1028 20.26 9.99 -6.48
N THR A 1029 19.87 9.51 -5.29
CA THR A 1029 19.62 8.07 -5.07
C THR A 1029 18.15 7.68 -5.12
N ARG A 1030 17.23 8.62 -4.84
CA ARG A 1030 15.80 8.37 -4.57
C ARG A 1030 15.54 7.31 -3.48
N VAL A 1031 16.55 6.94 -2.69
CA VAL A 1031 16.47 5.94 -1.60
C VAL A 1031 16.15 6.66 -0.30
N VAL A 1032 15.02 6.32 0.32
CA VAL A 1032 14.59 6.88 1.59
C VAL A 1032 14.97 5.94 2.74
N THR A 1033 15.66 6.49 3.73
CA THR A 1033 16.07 5.83 4.98
C THR A 1033 15.71 6.72 6.16
N GLU A 1034 15.77 6.20 7.38
CA GLU A 1034 15.56 6.97 8.60
C GLU A 1034 16.53 8.17 8.71
N LYS A 1035 17.69 8.09 8.02
CA LYS A 1035 18.69 9.17 7.95
C LYS A 1035 18.20 10.42 7.22
N CYS A 1036 17.14 10.33 6.44
CA CYS A 1036 16.53 11.49 5.79
C CYS A 1036 15.84 12.37 6.83
N ASP A 1037 15.04 11.79 7.72
CA ASP A 1037 14.41 12.49 8.84
C ASP A 1037 15.46 13.03 9.83
N VAL A 1038 16.57 12.32 10.04
CA VAL A 1038 17.69 12.79 10.87
C VAL A 1038 18.26 14.10 10.31
N TYR A 1039 18.47 14.19 9.00
CA TYR A 1039 18.96 15.42 8.36
C TYR A 1039 17.97 16.57 8.54
N SER A 1040 16.68 16.32 8.22
CA SER A 1040 15.62 17.32 8.37
C SER A 1040 15.45 17.79 9.81
N PHE A 1041 15.60 16.90 10.79
CA PHE A 1041 15.67 17.24 12.22
C PHE A 1041 16.85 18.19 12.51
N GLY A 1042 18.03 17.92 11.97
CA GLY A 1042 19.19 18.81 12.10
C GLY A 1042 18.90 20.23 11.60
N VAL A 1043 18.20 20.38 10.47
CA VAL A 1043 17.78 21.69 9.93
C VAL A 1043 16.83 22.40 10.91
N VAL A 1044 15.83 21.70 11.44
CA VAL A 1044 14.87 22.26 12.41
C VAL A 1044 15.54 22.68 13.72
N VAL A 1045 16.52 21.93 14.22
CA VAL A 1045 17.26 22.31 15.44
C VAL A 1045 18.06 23.59 15.22
N VAL A 1046 18.73 23.73 14.07
CA VAL A 1046 19.45 24.97 13.73
C VAL A 1046 18.45 26.12 13.58
N GLU A 1047 17.29 25.90 12.96
CA GLU A 1047 16.23 26.92 12.88
C GLU A 1047 15.74 27.38 14.26
N ILE A 1048 15.56 26.45 15.22
CA ILE A 1048 15.20 26.76 16.61
C ILE A 1048 16.30 27.59 17.29
N MET A 1049 17.57 27.31 17.02
CA MET A 1049 18.70 28.07 17.58
C MET A 1049 18.78 29.48 16.98
N MET A 1050 18.59 29.61 15.66
CA MET A 1050 18.74 30.87 14.93
C MET A 1050 17.49 31.76 14.99
N GLY A 1051 16.33 31.19 15.35
CA GLY A 1051 15.03 31.87 15.27
C GLY A 1051 14.50 32.08 13.83
N ARG A 1052 15.22 31.57 12.83
CA ARG A 1052 14.91 31.66 11.40
C ARG A 1052 15.54 30.50 10.64
N HIS A 1053 15.01 30.20 9.46
CA HIS A 1053 15.51 29.09 8.63
C HIS A 1053 16.99 29.29 8.24
N PRO A 1054 17.85 28.25 8.34
CA PRO A 1054 19.29 28.41 8.20
C PRO A 1054 19.81 28.66 6.78
N GLY A 1055 19.07 28.28 5.73
CA GLY A 1055 19.30 28.70 4.34
C GLY A 1055 20.79 28.69 3.88
N GLU A 1056 21.32 29.86 3.54
CA GLU A 1056 22.71 30.07 3.08
C GLU A 1056 23.77 29.64 4.10
N VAL A 1057 23.47 29.66 5.40
CA VAL A 1057 24.41 29.26 6.47
C VAL A 1057 24.77 27.78 6.35
N LEU A 1058 23.85 26.91 5.91
CA LEU A 1058 24.18 25.50 5.67
C LEU A 1058 25.16 25.33 4.51
N SER A 1059 25.09 26.21 3.51
CA SER A 1059 25.95 26.17 2.32
C SER A 1059 27.37 26.63 2.62
N SER A 1060 27.51 27.66 3.47
CA SER A 1060 28.81 28.18 3.91
C SER A 1060 29.50 27.29 4.94
N LEU A 1061 28.75 26.50 5.74
CA LEU A 1061 29.34 25.59 6.72
C LEU A 1061 30.20 24.49 6.10
N TRP A 1062 29.94 24.11 4.85
CA TRP A 1062 30.62 23.00 4.17
C TRP A 1062 31.50 23.45 3.00
N SER A 1063 31.63 24.77 2.78
CA SER A 1063 32.60 25.30 1.84
C SER A 1063 34.01 25.26 2.44
N THR A 1064 35.00 24.81 1.66
CA THR A 1064 36.42 24.72 2.07
C THR A 1064 37.15 26.07 2.15
N SER A 1065 36.42 27.18 2.11
CA SER A 1065 36.96 28.55 2.14
C SER A 1065 37.38 28.97 3.56
N ALA A 1066 38.54 29.62 3.68
CA ALA A 1066 39.10 30.10 4.95
C ALA A 1066 38.17 31.06 5.74
N SER A 1067 37.21 31.71 5.08
CA SER A 1067 36.22 32.60 5.71
C SER A 1067 35.13 31.87 6.53
N ALA A 1068 34.85 30.60 6.23
CA ALA A 1068 33.90 29.78 7.00
C ALA A 1068 34.51 29.26 8.33
N GLN A 1069 35.84 29.36 8.49
CA GLN A 1069 36.60 28.83 9.61
C GLN A 1069 36.56 29.73 10.87
N GLN A 1070 35.91 30.90 10.81
CA GLN A 1070 35.89 31.88 11.91
C GLN A 1070 34.49 32.24 12.46
N LEU A 1071 33.41 31.60 11.98
CA LEU A 1071 32.06 31.83 12.52
C LEU A 1071 31.93 31.31 13.96
N LEU A 1072 31.53 32.18 14.88
CA LEU A 1072 31.25 31.82 16.27
C LEU A 1072 29.78 31.42 16.45
N LEU A 1073 29.53 30.52 17.39
CA LEU A 1073 28.18 30.04 17.71
C LEU A 1073 27.25 31.20 18.11
N LYS A 1074 27.79 32.21 18.80
CA LYS A 1074 27.05 33.42 19.20
C LYS A 1074 26.53 34.24 18.03
N ASP A 1075 27.21 34.20 16.88
CA ASP A 1075 26.89 35.03 15.71
C ASP A 1075 25.71 34.48 14.90
N ILE A 1076 25.41 33.18 15.09
CA ILE A 1076 24.27 32.53 14.43
C ILE A 1076 23.06 32.40 15.35
N LEU A 1077 23.20 32.60 16.65
CA LEU A 1077 22.10 32.46 17.60
C LEU A 1077 21.06 33.57 17.45
N ASP A 1078 19.82 33.20 17.75
CA ASP A 1078 18.73 34.15 17.91
C ASP A 1078 19.12 35.20 18.97
N PRO A 1079 19.26 36.48 18.61
CA PRO A 1079 19.71 37.53 19.54
C PRO A 1079 18.82 37.66 20.77
N ARG A 1080 17.56 37.21 20.67
CA ARG A 1080 16.57 37.22 21.77
C ARG A 1080 16.95 36.24 22.90
N LEU A 1081 17.77 35.22 22.63
CA LEU A 1081 18.18 34.21 23.60
C LEU A 1081 19.39 34.63 24.44
N ILE A 1082 20.31 35.40 23.84
CA ILE A 1082 21.60 35.78 24.44
C ILE A 1082 21.44 36.43 25.82
N PRO A 1083 20.47 37.34 26.07
CA PRO A 1083 20.29 37.96 27.39
C PRO A 1083 19.81 37.00 28.48
N THR A 1084 19.27 35.83 28.12
CA THR A 1084 18.63 34.89 29.05
C THR A 1084 19.51 33.69 29.41
N MET A 1085 20.67 33.54 28.77
CA MET A 1085 21.53 32.35 28.91
C MET A 1085 22.46 32.43 30.11
N ASN A 1086 22.38 31.43 30.99
CA ASN A 1086 23.38 31.18 32.03
C ASN A 1086 24.48 30.19 31.54
N GLN A 1087 25.47 29.91 32.38
CA GLN A 1087 26.57 29.01 32.03
C GLN A 1087 26.11 27.56 31.73
N HIS A 1088 25.03 27.11 32.37
CA HIS A 1088 24.42 25.80 32.10
C HIS A 1088 23.71 25.77 30.74
N ASP A 1089 23.02 26.85 30.38
CA ASP A 1089 22.38 27.02 29.07
C ASP A 1089 23.39 27.00 27.92
N VAL A 1090 24.54 27.67 28.11
CA VAL A 1090 25.67 27.67 27.15
C VAL A 1090 26.21 26.25 26.94
N HIS A 1091 26.33 25.46 28.01
CA HIS A 1091 26.76 24.07 27.91
C HIS A 1091 25.77 23.21 27.11
N ILE A 1092 24.48 23.28 27.46
CA ILE A 1092 23.41 22.55 26.76
C ILE A 1092 23.35 22.98 25.29
N LEU A 1093 23.49 24.28 25.02
CA LEU A 1093 23.58 24.83 23.68
C LEU A 1093 24.73 24.25 22.86
N GLY A 1094 25.93 24.12 23.45
CA GLY A 1094 27.06 23.46 22.79
C GLY A 1094 26.76 22.02 22.40
N VAL A 1095 26.07 21.26 23.27
CA VAL A 1095 25.65 19.89 22.98
C VAL A 1095 24.58 19.83 21.88
N VAL A 1096 23.54 20.65 21.98
CA VAL A 1096 22.45 20.72 20.99
C VAL A 1096 23.00 21.08 19.62
N ALA A 1097 23.89 22.08 19.54
CA ALA A 1097 24.56 22.49 18.31
C ALA A 1097 25.44 21.36 17.74
N THR A 1098 26.21 20.67 18.58
CA THR A 1098 27.03 19.52 18.16
C THR A 1098 26.18 18.40 17.58
N LEU A 1099 25.06 18.06 18.22
CA LEU A 1099 24.12 17.04 17.73
C LEU A 1099 23.45 17.47 16.42
N ALA A 1100 23.05 18.74 16.29
CA ALA A 1100 22.44 19.28 15.08
C ALA A 1100 23.39 19.19 13.89
N PHE A 1101 24.65 19.62 14.04
CA PHE A 1101 25.64 19.52 12.97
C PHE A 1101 26.05 18.08 12.66
N ALA A 1102 26.05 17.17 13.64
CA ALA A 1102 26.23 15.75 13.39
C ALA A 1102 25.07 15.16 12.56
N CYS A 1103 23.84 15.58 12.81
CA CYS A 1103 22.66 15.20 12.01
C CYS A 1103 22.71 15.72 10.58
N LEU A 1104 23.34 16.88 10.36
CA LEU A 1104 23.39 17.50 9.04
C LEU A 1104 24.41 16.84 8.10
N ARG A 1105 25.37 16.01 8.53
CA ARG A 1105 26.46 15.47 7.68
C ARG A 1105 26.01 15.01 6.26
N PRO A 1106 26.79 15.30 5.19
CA PRO A 1106 26.37 14.99 3.82
C PRO A 1106 26.16 13.50 3.56
N LYS A 1107 27.04 12.67 4.13
CA LYS A 1107 26.97 11.21 3.97
C LYS A 1107 26.01 10.62 5.01
N PRO A 1108 24.95 9.89 4.62
CA PRO A 1108 23.94 9.35 5.54
C PRO A 1108 24.52 8.47 6.65
N ARG A 1109 25.53 7.65 6.32
CA ARG A 1109 26.23 6.77 7.27
C ARG A 1109 26.96 7.51 8.40
N CYS A 1110 27.27 8.79 8.21
CA CYS A 1110 27.95 9.63 9.20
C CYS A 1110 26.98 10.36 10.13
N ARG A 1111 25.67 10.31 9.85
CA ARG A 1111 24.64 10.89 10.72
C ARG A 1111 24.34 9.93 11.87
N PRO A 1112 24.08 10.40 13.10
CA PRO A 1112 23.64 9.55 14.20
C PRO A 1112 22.25 8.94 13.92
N THR A 1113 21.80 8.02 14.77
CA THR A 1113 20.39 7.58 14.79
C THR A 1113 19.58 8.48 15.72
N MET A 1114 18.26 8.59 15.51
CA MET A 1114 17.43 9.39 16.41
C MET A 1114 17.37 8.84 17.83
N LYS A 1115 17.55 7.53 18.02
CA LYS A 1115 17.76 6.92 19.34
C LYS A 1115 19.02 7.46 20.04
N ASN A 1116 20.14 7.54 19.32
CA ASN A 1116 21.39 8.08 19.85
C ASN A 1116 21.26 9.58 20.18
N VAL A 1117 20.67 10.36 19.27
CA VAL A 1117 20.40 11.80 19.49
C VAL A 1117 19.52 12.01 20.72
N SER A 1118 18.42 11.26 20.83
CA SER A 1118 17.49 11.34 21.97
C SER A 1118 18.16 10.97 23.29
N GLN A 1119 19.00 9.94 23.31
CA GLN A 1119 19.71 9.50 24.52
C GLN A 1119 20.77 10.52 24.96
N LYS A 1120 21.60 11.02 24.03
CA LYS A 1120 22.64 12.02 24.32
C LYS A 1120 22.06 13.35 24.76
N LEU A 1121 20.97 13.79 24.14
CA LEU A 1121 20.28 15.01 24.54
C LEU A 1121 19.71 14.89 25.96
N ASN A 1122 19.05 13.76 26.30
CA ASN A 1122 18.56 13.53 27.66
C ASN A 1122 19.67 13.44 28.69
N PHE A 1123 20.79 12.81 28.34
CA PHE A 1123 21.95 12.71 29.22
C PHE A 1123 22.58 14.07 29.51
N ALA A 1124 22.71 14.92 28.50
CA ALA A 1124 23.30 16.26 28.64
C ALA A 1124 22.42 17.23 29.45
N ILE A 1125 21.09 17.12 29.34
CA ILE A 1125 20.16 17.93 30.14
C ILE A 1125 20.25 17.60 31.65
N ASN A 1126 20.66 16.38 32.00
CA ASN A 1126 20.64 15.88 33.37
C ASN A 1126 22.02 15.89 34.07
N LYS A 1127 23.08 16.37 33.42
CA LYS A 1127 24.44 16.43 34.00
C LYS A 1127 24.93 17.87 34.21
N PRO A 1128 25.77 18.12 35.23
CA PRO A 1128 26.42 19.41 35.42
C PRO A 1128 27.45 19.70 34.30
N PRO A 1129 27.66 20.98 33.94
CA PRO A 1129 28.49 21.36 32.80
C PRO A 1129 29.97 20.97 33.01
N LEU A 1130 30.56 20.31 32.01
CA LEU A 1130 31.93 19.75 32.04
C LEU A 1130 33.02 20.63 31.38
N LEU A 1131 32.72 21.85 30.93
CA LEU A 1131 33.66 22.65 30.13
C LEU A 1131 33.85 24.11 30.61
N SER A 1132 35.11 24.55 30.49
CA SER A 1132 35.69 25.84 30.90
C SER A 1132 35.83 26.86 29.75
N LEU A 1133 35.20 26.63 28.60
CA LEU A 1133 35.27 27.54 27.46
C LEU A 1133 34.25 28.69 27.61
N SER A 1134 34.72 29.91 27.38
CA SER A 1134 33.87 31.10 27.32
C SER A 1134 32.94 30.99 26.09
N PHE A 1135 31.65 31.30 26.29
CA PHE A 1135 30.66 31.38 25.20
C PHE A 1135 31.13 32.27 24.03
N GLN A 1136 31.97 33.26 24.33
CA GLN A 1136 32.55 34.19 23.37
C GLN A 1136 33.45 33.52 22.32
N ASP A 1137 34.00 32.34 22.61
CA ASP A 1137 35.10 31.70 21.87
C ASP A 1137 34.69 30.39 21.17
N ILE A 1138 33.43 29.96 21.29
CA ILE A 1138 32.96 28.71 20.68
C ILE A 1138 32.79 28.90 19.17
N SER A 1139 33.77 28.49 18.38
CA SER A 1139 33.65 28.44 16.91
C SER A 1139 32.79 27.25 16.46
N ILE A 1140 32.11 27.38 15.31
CA ILE A 1140 31.38 26.26 14.71
C ILE A 1140 32.31 25.11 14.29
N GLN A 1141 33.56 25.40 13.90
CA GLN A 1141 34.54 24.37 13.51
C GLN A 1141 34.90 23.42 14.66
N HIS A 1142 35.03 23.95 15.88
CA HIS A 1142 35.23 23.13 17.08
C HIS A 1142 34.06 22.16 17.33
N LEU A 1143 32.82 22.57 17.05
CA LEU A 1143 31.63 21.72 17.15
C LEU A 1143 31.57 20.66 16.04
N LEU A 1144 31.95 21.04 14.81
CA LEU A 1144 32.00 20.13 13.65
C LEU A 1144 33.03 19.01 13.81
N ASN A 1145 34.18 19.29 14.45
CA ASN A 1145 35.21 18.30 14.73
C ASN A 1145 34.91 17.40 15.93
N GLN A 1146 33.75 17.59 16.59
CA GLN A 1146 33.30 16.82 17.77
C GLN A 1146 34.30 16.82 18.95
N GLN A 1147 35.29 17.71 18.95
CA GLN A 1147 36.41 17.72 19.90
C GLN A 1147 36.01 18.13 21.32
N LEU A 1148 34.76 18.55 21.56
CA LEU A 1148 34.36 19.14 22.83
C LEU A 1148 33.28 18.38 23.63
N TYR A 1149 32.45 17.52 23.04
CA TYR A 1149 31.27 17.01 23.76
C TYR A 1149 30.94 15.52 23.55
N LEU A 1150 31.74 14.76 22.80
CA LEU A 1150 31.50 13.35 22.52
C LEU A 1150 32.73 12.50 22.82
N VAL A 1151 33.10 12.41 24.10
CA VAL A 1151 34.01 11.37 24.58
C VAL A 1151 33.14 10.22 25.12
N ASP A 1152 32.91 9.21 24.29
CA ASP A 1152 32.83 7.83 24.77
C ASP A 1152 34.12 7.15 24.29
N ARG A 1153 35.10 7.07 25.18
CA ARG A 1153 36.14 6.04 25.12
C ARG A 1153 35.53 4.81 25.79
N SER A 1154 35.02 3.88 25.00
CA SER A 1154 34.83 2.49 25.42
C SER A 1154 34.75 1.61 24.17
N ASP A 1155 35.91 1.40 23.57
CA ASP A 1155 36.28 0.13 22.92
C ASP A 1155 37.66 -0.21 23.50
N ASP A 1156 37.62 -0.81 24.70
CA ASP A 1156 38.50 -1.86 25.20
C ASP A 1156 37.59 -3.00 25.69
#